data_AF-A0AAV7D7Z1-F1
#
_entry.id   AF-A0AAV7D7Z1-F1
#
_cell.length_a   1.000
_cell.length_b   1.000
_cell.length_c   1.000
_cell.angle_alpha   90.00
_cell.angle_beta   90.00
_cell.angle_gamma   90.00
#
_symmetry.space_group_name_H-M   'P 1'
#
loop_
_entity.id
_entity.type
_entity.pdbx_description
1 polymer ?
#
loop_
_entity_poly.entity_id
_entity_poly.type
_entity_poly.pdbx_seq_one_letter_code
_entity_poly.pdbx_strand_id
1 'polypeptide(L)'
;MAEKQLTAQEERAIEEFISELKNREQPQVVTVPPNTAVKFLMARKFDVSRAIDLFQAYRNTRLKEGIYNINPDEEPLRSELLSGKFTVLPGRDANGAALALFTARLHRPDVTTHKAVLQAIIYQLDKAIERVETQRNGLIFIYDMINSTYGNFDYELCVKILNLLKGAFPARLKCVFIVSSPLWFRAPFAVLRLFVREKLRERVRTVKAHELVNHIPKESLPEHLGGTSKISHVAWIQACVNSRQGQENGDCMDHLFVIYSSEQNPVSDRLNSNCTQQNVTDNTKLIHNHYHENRTKNFADTHRVSGCVHWNGSAVSGNYDCCDKSSSANTNCRRPPPQSETPPDTPLYKQPADNPSIPPLPQKSRPLPADMEQSIHIPEEGGMTVLGLVQHVKRMKKRGIFQEYEEIRKEPPVGTFDVSKKPYNQAKNRYSDVLCLDQSRVKLGPIGTDETTDYINASFMDGYKRKYAYIATQGPLPKTYDDFWRMVWEQRVLIIVMTTRVIERGRIKCGQYWPLEAGRSEDSGHFVIRNIHIDLFQDFKLSHLDLFNKQTNESRSVAHYQYMSWPDFGVPKSASAMLDFRAQVKQHQAMAVQALGSEWTGHPAGPPIVIHCSAGIGRTGTFCTLDICLSRLENIGTVDVLQTVKRMRTQRAFSIQTWDQYYFCYMAIIEYAQRKGLLAPVEWSDTEFETDSE
;
A
#
# COMPACT_ATOMS: atom_id res chain seq x y z
N MET A 1 44.23 -1.82 -13.11
CA MET A 1 44.61 -1.39 -11.75
C MET A 1 44.29 -2.54 -10.80
N ALA A 2 45.10 -2.79 -9.78
CA ALA A 2 44.89 -3.92 -8.88
C ALA A 2 43.55 -3.83 -8.16
N GLU A 3 42.85 -4.96 -8.03
CA GLU A 3 41.76 -5.08 -7.07
C GLU A 3 42.35 -4.87 -5.68
N LYS A 4 41.89 -3.82 -4.99
CA LYS A 4 42.34 -3.59 -3.61
C LYS A 4 41.62 -4.63 -2.76
N GLN A 5 42.39 -5.63 -2.29
CA GLN A 5 41.90 -6.67 -1.37
C GLN A 5 41.10 -6.03 -0.23
N LEU A 6 40.03 -6.71 0.18
CA LEU A 6 39.23 -6.32 1.33
C LEU A 6 40.13 -6.24 2.56
N THR A 7 39.90 -5.24 3.42
CA THR A 7 40.58 -5.20 4.70
C THR A 7 40.01 -6.27 5.64
N ALA A 8 40.81 -6.77 6.59
CA ALA A 8 40.35 -7.73 7.59
C ALA A 8 39.16 -7.23 8.47
N GLN A 9 38.83 -5.94 8.43
CA GLN A 9 37.60 -5.40 9.02
C GLN A 9 36.39 -5.54 8.07
N GLU A 10 36.58 -5.34 6.77
CA GLU A 10 35.55 -5.53 5.75
C GLU A 10 35.23 -7.03 5.57
N GLU A 11 36.21 -7.92 5.72
CA GLU A 11 36.03 -9.38 5.74
C GLU A 11 35.18 -9.82 6.93
N ARG A 12 35.52 -9.42 8.16
CA ARG A 12 34.68 -9.69 9.36
C ARG A 12 33.26 -9.13 9.23
N ALA A 13 33.08 -7.98 8.58
CA ALA A 13 31.76 -7.41 8.33
C ALA A 13 30.93 -8.24 7.33
N ILE A 14 31.56 -9.04 6.45
CA ILE A 14 30.86 -10.01 5.59
C ILE A 14 30.41 -11.22 6.41
N GLU A 15 31.28 -11.74 7.28
CA GLU A 15 30.95 -12.85 8.20
C GLU A 15 29.81 -12.47 9.14
N GLU A 16 29.88 -11.30 9.78
CA GLU A 16 28.85 -10.76 10.67
C GLU A 16 27.52 -10.57 9.94
N PHE A 17 27.53 -10.01 8.72
CA PHE A 17 26.35 -9.84 7.88
C PHE A 17 25.69 -11.18 7.51
N ILE A 18 26.47 -12.19 7.11
CA ILE A 18 25.93 -13.51 6.75
C ILE A 18 25.40 -14.22 8.00
N SER A 19 26.10 -14.14 9.13
CA SER A 19 25.66 -14.74 10.41
C SER A 19 24.37 -14.09 10.91
N GLU A 20 24.28 -12.76 10.92
CA GLU A 20 23.12 -12.06 11.45
C GLU A 20 21.88 -12.18 10.54
N LEU A 21 22.06 -12.33 9.22
CA LEU A 21 20.97 -12.76 8.34
C LEU A 21 20.47 -14.17 8.67
N LYS A 22 21.37 -15.13 8.95
CA LYS A 22 21.01 -16.50 9.36
C LYS A 22 20.37 -16.59 10.76
N ASN A 23 20.56 -15.57 11.60
CA ASN A 23 19.90 -15.45 12.91
C ASN A 23 18.48 -14.85 12.79
N ARG A 24 18.27 -13.91 11.85
CA ARG A 24 17.01 -13.16 11.69
C ARG A 24 16.03 -13.80 10.70
N GLU A 25 16.54 -14.47 9.68
CA GLU A 25 15.79 -15.28 8.73
C GLU A 25 15.97 -16.76 9.12
N GLN A 26 15.02 -17.65 8.81
CA GLN A 26 15.09 -19.04 9.27
C GLN A 26 16.39 -19.74 8.79
N PRO A 27 17.19 -20.39 9.67
CA PRO A 27 18.53 -20.89 9.32
C PRO A 27 18.60 -21.88 8.15
N GLN A 28 17.49 -22.56 7.85
CA GLN A 28 17.38 -23.54 6.76
C GLN A 28 17.24 -22.90 5.36
N VAL A 29 16.85 -21.62 5.29
CA VAL A 29 16.25 -21.01 4.08
C VAL A 29 17.18 -20.02 3.36
N VAL A 30 18.12 -19.38 4.07
CA VAL A 30 18.88 -18.23 3.55
C VAL A 30 20.38 -18.51 3.46
N THR A 31 20.87 -18.73 2.22
CA THR A 31 22.30 -18.77 1.89
C THR A 31 22.65 -17.61 0.96
N VAL A 32 23.36 -16.60 1.50
CA VAL A 32 23.84 -15.44 0.74
C VAL A 32 25.35 -15.56 0.51
N PRO A 33 25.84 -15.65 -0.74
CA PRO A 33 27.27 -15.70 -1.03
C PRO A 33 28.00 -14.41 -0.62
N PRO A 34 29.30 -14.47 -0.26
CA PRO A 34 30.11 -13.30 0.08
C PRO A 34 30.05 -12.17 -0.96
N ASN A 35 30.14 -12.51 -2.25
CA ASN A 35 30.07 -11.54 -3.35
C ASN A 35 28.72 -10.79 -3.41
N THR A 36 27.64 -11.38 -2.92
CA THR A 36 26.34 -10.70 -2.77
C THR A 36 26.37 -9.79 -1.54
N ALA A 37 26.83 -10.30 -0.38
CA ALA A 37 26.96 -9.51 0.85
C ALA A 37 27.79 -8.22 0.64
N VAL A 38 28.90 -8.30 -0.09
CA VAL A 38 29.76 -7.16 -0.46
C VAL A 38 28.97 -6.04 -1.15
N LYS A 39 27.99 -6.35 -2.03
CA LYS A 39 27.16 -5.32 -2.70
C LYS A 39 26.39 -4.48 -1.66
N PHE A 40 25.74 -5.14 -0.70
CA PHE A 40 24.95 -4.49 0.37
C PHE A 40 25.84 -3.71 1.35
N LEU A 41 26.94 -4.32 1.80
CA LEU A 41 27.92 -3.71 2.70
C LEU A 41 28.61 -2.50 2.05
N MET A 42 29.08 -2.60 0.81
CA MET A 42 29.74 -1.49 0.12
C MET A 42 28.74 -0.35 -0.20
N ALA A 43 27.46 -0.66 -0.40
CA ALA A 43 26.38 0.35 -0.46
C ALA A 43 26.11 1.05 0.89
N ARG A 44 26.66 0.55 2.00
CA ARG A 44 26.49 1.09 3.37
C ARG A 44 27.79 1.37 4.14
N LYS A 45 28.96 1.32 3.47
CA LYS A 45 30.30 1.48 4.05
C LYS A 45 30.65 0.40 5.11
N PHE A 46 30.29 -0.85 4.85
CA PHE A 46 30.49 -2.00 5.75
C PHE A 46 29.87 -1.85 7.15
N ASP A 47 28.85 -0.99 7.27
CA ASP A 47 27.93 -0.98 8.41
C ASP A 47 26.93 -2.13 8.22
N VAL A 48 27.12 -3.18 9.01
CA VAL A 48 26.39 -4.45 8.90
C VAL A 48 24.90 -4.27 9.14
N SER A 49 24.52 -3.58 10.22
CA SER A 49 23.12 -3.31 10.57
C SER A 49 22.38 -2.59 9.43
N ARG A 50 22.94 -1.50 8.90
CA ARG A 50 22.33 -0.78 7.75
C ARG A 50 22.38 -1.57 6.44
N ALA A 51 23.32 -2.50 6.28
CA ALA A 51 23.37 -3.39 5.13
C ALA A 51 22.25 -4.44 5.18
N ILE A 52 21.93 -4.96 6.37
CA ILE A 52 20.79 -5.87 6.58
C ILE A 52 19.47 -5.14 6.34
N ASP A 53 19.30 -3.92 6.86
CA ASP A 53 18.14 -3.07 6.55
C ASP A 53 17.96 -2.88 5.03
N LEU A 54 19.06 -2.67 4.30
CA LEU A 54 19.06 -2.52 2.85
C LEU A 54 18.75 -3.84 2.13
N PHE A 55 19.29 -4.97 2.60
CA PHE A 55 19.01 -6.30 2.05
C PHE A 55 17.52 -6.64 2.17
N GLN A 56 16.95 -6.45 3.37
CA GLN A 56 15.52 -6.64 3.61
C GLN A 56 14.68 -5.62 2.80
N ALA A 57 15.10 -4.35 2.70
CA ALA A 57 14.43 -3.37 1.85
C ALA A 57 14.46 -3.76 0.36
N TYR A 58 15.57 -4.31 -0.14
CA TYR A 58 15.67 -4.80 -1.52
C TYR A 58 14.73 -5.98 -1.76
N ARG A 59 14.86 -7.01 -0.91
CA ARG A 59 14.05 -8.22 -0.95
C ARG A 59 12.56 -7.90 -0.94
N ASN A 60 12.13 -7.06 0.01
CA ASN A 60 10.73 -6.69 0.19
C ASN A 60 10.22 -5.80 -0.96
N THR A 61 11.09 -5.01 -1.60
CA THR A 61 10.74 -4.27 -2.83
C THR A 61 10.56 -5.21 -4.01
N ARG A 62 11.48 -6.16 -4.22
CA ARG A 62 11.36 -7.19 -5.26
C ARG A 62 10.11 -8.05 -5.07
N LEU A 63 9.83 -8.55 -3.87
CA LEU A 63 8.61 -9.29 -3.54
C LEU A 63 7.34 -8.48 -3.82
N LYS A 64 7.26 -7.24 -3.31
CA LYS A 64 6.07 -6.37 -3.44
C LYS A 64 5.68 -6.09 -4.90
N GLU A 65 6.65 -5.94 -5.79
CA GLU A 65 6.42 -5.67 -7.21
C GLU A 65 6.40 -6.97 -8.06
N GLY A 66 6.53 -8.15 -7.44
CA GLY A 66 6.49 -9.46 -8.10
C GLY A 66 7.72 -9.78 -8.96
N ILE A 67 8.92 -9.34 -8.52
CA ILE A 67 10.17 -9.34 -9.29
C ILE A 67 11.15 -10.41 -8.75
N TYR A 68 10.91 -11.63 -9.19
CA TYR A 68 11.72 -12.84 -8.98
C TYR A 68 11.99 -13.52 -10.32
N ASN A 69 13.02 -14.36 -10.40
CA ASN A 69 13.40 -15.17 -11.56
C ASN A 69 13.51 -14.32 -12.84
N ILE A 70 14.48 -13.39 -12.87
CA ILE A 70 14.55 -12.37 -13.91
C ILE A 70 15.16 -12.97 -15.20
N ASN A 71 14.29 -13.50 -16.07
CA ASN A 71 14.70 -14.04 -17.37
C ASN A 71 14.60 -12.99 -18.49
N PRO A 72 15.72 -12.44 -19.00
CA PRO A 72 15.70 -11.37 -20.02
C PRO A 72 15.08 -11.81 -21.35
N ASP A 73 15.07 -13.11 -21.66
CA ASP A 73 14.53 -13.63 -22.92
C ASP A 73 12.99 -13.76 -22.94
N GLU A 74 12.30 -13.60 -21.80
CA GLU A 74 10.84 -13.69 -21.67
C GLU A 74 10.12 -12.34 -21.81
N GLU A 75 8.92 -12.35 -22.38
CA GLU A 75 8.04 -11.17 -22.41
C GLU A 75 7.25 -10.99 -21.10
N PRO A 76 6.95 -9.75 -20.66
CA PRO A 76 7.20 -8.46 -21.33
C PRO A 76 8.60 -7.87 -21.10
N LEU A 77 9.50 -8.60 -20.44
CA LEU A 77 10.83 -8.09 -20.08
C LEU A 77 11.75 -7.94 -21.30
N ARG A 78 11.72 -8.88 -22.25
CA ARG A 78 12.51 -8.84 -23.48
C ARG A 78 12.23 -7.58 -24.30
N SER A 79 10.97 -7.29 -24.61
CA SER A 79 10.59 -6.07 -25.34
C SER A 79 10.93 -4.80 -24.55
N GLU A 80 10.83 -4.82 -23.22
CA GLU A 80 11.16 -3.66 -22.39
C GLU A 80 12.68 -3.45 -22.21
N LEU A 81 13.49 -4.51 -22.28
CA LEU A 81 14.95 -4.42 -22.36
C LEU A 81 15.42 -3.94 -23.73
N LEU A 82 14.66 -4.14 -24.80
CA LEU A 82 14.98 -3.65 -26.15
C LEU A 82 14.53 -2.20 -26.40
N SER A 83 13.68 -1.63 -25.54
CA SER A 83 13.01 -0.35 -25.80
C SER A 83 13.91 0.89 -25.75
N GLY A 84 15.14 0.78 -25.23
CA GLY A 84 16.05 1.92 -25.06
C GLY A 84 15.63 2.95 -24.01
N LYS A 85 14.46 2.81 -23.36
CA LYS A 85 13.98 3.80 -22.39
C LYS A 85 14.78 3.82 -21.08
N PHE A 86 15.51 2.75 -20.78
CA PHE A 86 16.51 2.71 -19.71
C PHE A 86 17.79 2.02 -20.19
N THR A 87 18.94 2.66 -19.96
CA THR A 87 20.26 2.08 -20.24
C THR A 87 21.29 2.54 -19.23
N VAL A 88 22.25 1.68 -18.90
CA VAL A 88 23.49 2.10 -18.23
C VAL A 88 24.48 2.54 -19.32
N LEU A 89 25.13 3.68 -19.15
CA LEU A 89 26.12 4.19 -20.10
C LEU A 89 27.49 3.52 -19.85
N PRO A 90 28.32 3.31 -20.88
CA PRO A 90 29.68 2.79 -20.71
C PRO A 90 30.60 3.79 -19.98
N GLY A 91 30.27 5.09 -20.05
CA GLY A 91 30.97 6.16 -19.36
C GLY A 91 30.66 6.24 -17.86
N ARG A 92 31.53 6.96 -17.14
CA ARG A 92 31.41 7.22 -15.70
C ARG A 92 31.52 8.72 -15.41
N ASP A 93 31.08 9.15 -14.22
CA ASP A 93 31.39 10.49 -13.73
C ASP A 93 32.88 10.62 -13.33
N ALA A 94 33.33 11.84 -13.04
CA ALA A 94 34.72 12.09 -12.61
C ALA A 94 35.12 11.37 -11.31
N ASN A 95 34.17 10.87 -10.53
CA ASN A 95 34.37 10.06 -9.32
C ASN A 95 34.24 8.55 -9.58
N GLY A 96 34.08 8.12 -10.83
CA GLY A 96 33.94 6.73 -11.24
C GLY A 96 32.56 6.09 -10.96
N ALA A 97 31.53 6.87 -10.62
CA ALA A 97 30.15 6.38 -10.50
C ALA A 97 29.59 6.03 -11.88
N ALA A 98 28.79 4.95 -11.97
CA ALA A 98 28.14 4.58 -13.22
C ALA A 98 26.93 5.48 -13.50
N LEU A 99 26.65 5.69 -14.78
CA LEU A 99 25.58 6.57 -15.25
C LEU A 99 24.37 5.74 -15.71
N ALA A 100 23.24 5.90 -15.03
CA ALA A 100 21.98 5.22 -15.34
C ALA A 100 21.03 6.22 -16.01
N LEU A 101 20.82 6.09 -17.31
CA LEU A 101 20.00 7.00 -18.13
C LEU A 101 18.59 6.42 -18.32
N PHE A 102 17.57 7.22 -18.00
CA PHE A 102 16.18 6.95 -18.33
C PHE A 102 15.67 8.03 -19.30
N THR A 103 15.21 7.61 -20.47
CA THR A 103 14.81 8.48 -21.58
C THR A 103 13.29 8.62 -21.63
N ALA A 104 12.76 9.69 -21.02
CA ALA A 104 11.33 9.83 -20.74
C ALA A 104 10.46 9.76 -21.99
N ARG A 105 10.87 10.38 -23.12
CA ARG A 105 10.12 10.35 -24.41
C ARG A 105 9.85 8.93 -24.96
N LEU A 106 10.60 7.92 -24.54
CA LEU A 106 10.42 6.51 -24.94
C LEU A 106 9.50 5.74 -23.98
N HIS A 107 9.15 6.28 -22.82
CA HIS A 107 8.20 5.65 -21.91
C HIS A 107 6.75 5.86 -22.39
N ARG A 108 5.96 4.77 -22.28
CA ARG A 108 4.58 4.65 -22.75
C ARG A 108 3.77 3.95 -21.66
N PRO A 109 3.17 4.71 -20.71
CA PRO A 109 2.42 4.15 -19.58
C PRO A 109 1.20 3.34 -20.02
N ASP A 110 0.70 3.62 -21.24
CA ASP A 110 -0.44 3.00 -21.89
C ASP A 110 -0.18 1.57 -22.40
N VAL A 111 1.07 1.19 -22.64
CA VAL A 111 1.43 -0.16 -23.16
C VAL A 111 2.47 -0.92 -22.33
N THR A 112 3.06 -0.30 -21.29
CA THR A 112 4.11 -0.92 -20.48
C THR A 112 3.77 -0.92 -18.99
N THR A 113 3.82 -2.09 -18.35
CA THR A 113 3.44 -2.24 -16.94
C THR A 113 4.55 -1.79 -16.01
N HIS A 114 4.19 -1.22 -14.84
CA HIS A 114 5.16 -0.89 -13.79
C HIS A 114 6.12 -2.04 -13.46
N LYS A 115 5.64 -3.30 -13.47
CA LYS A 115 6.45 -4.49 -13.22
C LYS A 115 7.52 -4.67 -14.30
N ALA A 116 7.15 -4.63 -15.59
CA ALA A 116 8.09 -4.79 -16.70
C ALA A 116 9.20 -3.74 -16.67
N VAL A 117 8.85 -2.45 -16.50
CA VAL A 117 9.87 -1.38 -16.44
C VAL A 117 10.80 -1.56 -15.23
N LEU A 118 10.27 -1.94 -14.06
CA LEU A 118 11.08 -2.16 -12.87
C LEU A 118 11.96 -3.40 -12.99
N GLN A 119 11.50 -4.48 -13.64
CA GLN A 119 12.32 -5.64 -13.96
C GLN A 119 13.49 -5.25 -14.89
N ALA A 120 13.22 -4.47 -15.95
CA ALA A 120 14.24 -4.00 -16.88
C ALA A 120 15.28 -3.08 -16.21
N ILE A 121 14.83 -2.19 -15.31
CA ILE A 121 15.72 -1.33 -14.50
C ILE A 121 16.57 -2.17 -13.54
N ILE A 122 15.94 -3.08 -12.79
CA ILE A 122 16.63 -3.93 -11.81
C ILE A 122 17.67 -4.81 -12.49
N TYR A 123 17.31 -5.51 -13.58
CA TYR A 123 18.23 -6.37 -14.33
C TYR A 123 19.50 -5.63 -14.75
N GLN A 124 19.35 -4.46 -15.40
CA GLN A 124 20.49 -3.68 -15.88
C GLN A 124 21.31 -3.08 -14.73
N LEU A 125 20.68 -2.67 -13.63
CA LEU A 125 21.41 -2.15 -12.47
C LEU A 125 22.14 -3.24 -11.68
N ASP A 126 21.56 -4.44 -11.54
CA ASP A 126 22.22 -5.59 -10.90
C ASP A 126 23.45 -6.04 -11.71
N LYS A 127 23.39 -5.98 -13.05
CA LYS A 127 24.56 -6.12 -13.93
C LYS A 127 25.57 -4.97 -13.79
N ALA A 128 25.12 -3.72 -13.64
CA ALA A 128 26.03 -2.59 -13.43
C ALA A 128 26.86 -2.69 -12.13
N ILE A 129 26.31 -3.31 -11.07
CA ILE A 129 26.99 -3.55 -9.80
C ILE A 129 27.75 -4.89 -9.72
N GLU A 130 27.84 -5.67 -10.79
CA GLU A 130 28.85 -6.74 -10.90
C GLU A 130 30.27 -6.13 -10.87
N ARG A 131 30.43 -4.89 -11.37
CA ARG A 131 31.71 -4.16 -11.35
C ARG A 131 31.96 -3.51 -9.99
N VAL A 132 33.06 -3.88 -9.33
CA VAL A 132 33.52 -3.32 -8.03
C VAL A 132 33.59 -1.79 -8.04
N GLU A 133 34.01 -1.20 -9.17
CA GLU A 133 34.00 0.25 -9.45
C GLU A 133 32.63 0.89 -9.13
N THR A 134 31.54 0.25 -9.57
CA THR A 134 30.16 0.75 -9.40
C THR A 134 29.66 0.53 -7.97
N GLN A 135 30.03 -0.58 -7.32
CA GLN A 135 29.74 -0.80 -5.90
C GLN A 135 30.43 0.28 -5.02
N ARG A 136 31.68 0.60 -5.36
CA ARG A 136 32.54 1.55 -4.62
C ARG A 136 32.11 3.00 -4.82
N ASN A 137 31.80 3.39 -6.05
CA ASN A 137 31.55 4.78 -6.42
C ASN A 137 30.05 5.10 -6.52
N GLY A 138 29.19 4.11 -6.72
CA GLY A 138 27.74 4.26 -6.77
C GLY A 138 27.20 4.64 -8.14
N LEU A 139 26.01 5.25 -8.14
CA LEU A 139 25.22 5.57 -9.34
C LEU A 139 24.88 7.06 -9.40
N ILE A 140 24.94 7.62 -10.60
CA ILE A 140 24.21 8.85 -10.96
C ILE A 140 23.03 8.43 -11.83
N PHE A 141 21.82 8.90 -11.50
CA PHE A 141 20.64 8.72 -12.33
C PHE A 141 20.44 9.97 -13.22
N ILE A 142 20.15 9.77 -14.49
CA ILE A 142 19.90 10.85 -15.46
C ILE A 142 18.49 10.60 -16.02
N TYR A 143 17.57 11.51 -15.72
CA TYR A 143 16.22 11.52 -16.28
C TYR A 143 16.18 12.51 -17.43
N ASP A 144 16.34 12.00 -18.66
CA ASP A 144 16.29 12.79 -19.89
C ASP A 144 14.83 13.09 -20.27
N MET A 145 14.45 14.35 -20.15
CA MET A 145 13.12 14.84 -20.51
C MET A 145 13.09 15.58 -21.87
N ILE A 146 14.16 15.53 -22.66
CA ILE A 146 14.19 16.14 -23.99
C ILE A 146 13.06 15.53 -24.84
N ASN A 147 12.22 16.40 -25.39
CA ASN A 147 11.05 16.08 -26.20
C ASN A 147 10.04 15.13 -25.53
N SER A 148 9.95 15.12 -24.19
CA SER A 148 8.91 14.38 -23.48
C SER A 148 7.62 15.19 -23.27
N THR A 149 6.49 14.50 -23.39
CA THR A 149 5.14 15.03 -23.19
C THR A 149 4.58 14.57 -21.84
N TYR A 150 3.47 15.16 -21.39
CA TYR A 150 2.76 14.69 -20.20
C TYR A 150 2.28 13.24 -20.34
N GLY A 151 1.92 12.79 -21.55
CA GLY A 151 1.56 11.40 -21.83
C GLY A 151 2.72 10.40 -21.70
N ASN A 152 3.97 10.87 -21.60
CA ASN A 152 5.12 10.03 -21.24
C ASN A 152 5.36 9.95 -19.73
N PHE A 153 4.62 10.70 -18.90
CA PHE A 153 4.91 10.84 -17.47
C PHE A 153 4.06 9.91 -16.60
N ASP A 154 4.70 8.87 -16.10
CA ASP A 154 4.14 7.99 -15.08
C ASP A 154 4.62 8.42 -13.68
N TYR A 155 3.70 9.03 -12.91
CA TYR A 155 3.96 9.45 -11.54
C TYR A 155 4.19 8.26 -10.58
N GLU A 156 3.45 7.16 -10.73
CA GLU A 156 3.55 6.02 -9.82
C GLU A 156 4.86 5.27 -10.04
N LEU A 157 5.23 5.01 -11.30
CA LEU A 157 6.53 4.46 -11.66
C LEU A 157 7.67 5.38 -11.19
N CYS A 158 7.58 6.70 -11.39
CA CYS A 158 8.58 7.63 -10.85
C CYS A 158 8.74 7.50 -9.34
N VAL A 159 7.63 7.37 -8.59
CA VAL A 159 7.67 7.11 -7.14
C VAL A 159 8.29 5.75 -6.82
N LYS A 160 8.01 4.69 -7.59
CA LYS A 160 8.60 3.35 -7.40
C LYS A 160 10.12 3.36 -7.67
N ILE A 161 10.57 3.93 -8.79
CA ILE A 161 12.00 4.08 -9.13
C ILE A 161 12.72 4.92 -8.06
N LEU A 162 12.13 6.04 -7.62
CA LEU A 162 12.71 6.84 -6.54
C LEU A 162 12.75 6.08 -5.20
N ASN A 163 11.77 5.24 -4.88
CA ASN A 163 11.78 4.39 -3.69
C ASN A 163 12.89 3.32 -3.77
N LEU A 164 13.06 2.69 -4.93
CA LEU A 164 14.13 1.74 -5.21
C LEU A 164 15.50 2.40 -4.99
N LEU A 165 15.80 3.46 -5.74
CA LEU A 165 17.13 4.11 -5.73
C LEU A 165 17.48 4.85 -4.43
N LYS A 166 16.49 5.30 -3.63
CA LYS A 166 16.77 6.06 -2.40
C LYS A 166 17.09 5.23 -1.15
N GLY A 167 16.82 3.92 -1.18
CA GLY A 167 16.92 3.12 0.04
C GLY A 167 16.83 1.61 -0.10
N ALA A 168 16.35 1.07 -1.22
CA ALA A 168 16.20 -0.37 -1.42
C ALA A 168 17.21 -0.98 -2.40
N PHE A 169 17.80 -0.24 -3.34
CA PHE A 169 18.78 -0.80 -4.28
C PHE A 169 20.21 -0.88 -3.67
N PRO A 170 20.98 -1.98 -3.87
CA PRO A 170 22.35 -2.16 -3.38
C PRO A 170 23.43 -1.30 -4.08
N ALA A 171 23.18 -0.01 -4.25
CA ALA A 171 24.18 0.99 -4.63
C ALA A 171 23.96 2.33 -3.93
N ARG A 172 24.99 3.20 -3.94
CA ARG A 172 24.88 4.57 -3.40
C ARG A 172 24.47 5.55 -4.49
N LEU A 173 23.22 6.01 -4.47
CA LEU A 173 22.76 7.10 -5.32
C LEU A 173 23.49 8.41 -4.97
N LYS A 174 24.34 8.88 -5.87
CA LYS A 174 25.18 10.07 -5.75
C LYS A 174 24.42 11.35 -6.11
N CYS A 175 23.81 11.37 -7.29
CA CYS A 175 23.10 12.50 -7.86
C CYS A 175 21.95 12.01 -8.75
N VAL A 176 20.92 12.85 -8.91
CA VAL A 176 19.84 12.68 -9.90
C VAL A 176 19.83 13.94 -10.76
N PHE A 177 20.15 13.81 -12.03
CA PHE A 177 19.98 14.88 -13.01
C PHE A 177 18.61 14.77 -13.67
N ILE A 178 17.88 15.89 -13.70
CA ILE A 178 16.64 16.04 -14.44
C ILE A 178 16.96 16.98 -15.61
N VAL A 179 17.04 16.42 -16.82
CA VAL A 179 17.64 17.11 -17.96
C VAL A 179 16.54 17.67 -18.86
N SER A 180 16.61 18.98 -19.12
CA SER A 180 15.72 19.74 -20.00
C SER A 180 14.22 19.60 -19.65
N SER A 181 13.87 19.54 -18.37
CA SER A 181 12.49 19.39 -17.90
C SER A 181 11.51 20.40 -18.55
N PRO A 182 10.45 19.93 -19.23
CA PRO A 182 9.38 20.80 -19.75
C PRO A 182 8.64 21.57 -18.65
N LEU A 183 7.92 22.63 -19.03
CA LEU A 183 7.13 23.45 -18.09
C LEU A 183 6.08 22.64 -17.34
N TRP A 184 5.42 21.67 -18.00
CA TRP A 184 4.41 20.80 -17.39
C TRP A 184 4.96 19.98 -16.21
N PHE A 185 6.28 19.72 -16.16
CA PHE A 185 6.89 18.92 -15.09
C PHE A 185 7.04 19.70 -13.77
N ARG A 186 6.86 21.03 -13.76
CA ARG A 186 7.03 21.86 -12.55
C ARG A 186 6.14 21.40 -11.38
N ALA A 187 4.84 21.19 -11.61
CA ALA A 187 3.91 20.76 -10.57
C ALA A 187 4.16 19.30 -10.11
N PRO A 188 4.28 18.29 -10.99
CA PRO A 188 4.72 16.95 -10.60
C PRO A 188 6.03 16.91 -9.83
N PHE A 189 7.01 17.74 -10.21
CA PHE A 189 8.29 17.83 -9.50
C PHE A 189 8.14 18.39 -8.08
N ALA A 190 7.32 19.44 -7.90
CA ALA A 190 7.01 19.97 -6.58
C ALA A 190 6.38 18.90 -5.67
N VAL A 191 5.41 18.14 -6.19
CA VAL A 191 4.77 17.01 -5.49
C VAL A 191 5.79 15.91 -5.16
N LEU A 192 6.58 15.46 -6.14
CA LEU A 192 7.63 14.44 -5.93
C LEU A 192 8.64 14.88 -4.86
N ARG A 193 9.02 16.16 -4.82
CA ARG A 193 9.95 16.73 -3.83
C ARG A 193 9.44 16.58 -2.39
N LEU A 194 8.12 16.56 -2.15
CA LEU A 194 7.54 16.29 -0.82
C LEU A 194 7.91 14.88 -0.31
N PHE A 195 7.92 13.87 -1.18
CA PHE A 195 8.22 12.46 -0.84
C PHE A 195 9.71 12.11 -0.79
N VAL A 196 10.57 13.12 -1.00
CA VAL A 196 12.03 13.03 -0.96
C VAL A 196 12.54 13.66 0.35
N ARG A 197 13.29 12.90 1.16
CA ARG A 197 13.99 13.42 2.36
C ARG A 197 14.98 14.51 1.98
N GLU A 198 15.15 15.51 2.82
CA GLU A 198 16.02 16.68 2.61
C GLU A 198 17.42 16.35 2.06
N LYS A 199 18.15 15.45 2.73
CA LYS A 199 19.48 14.91 2.33
C LYS A 199 19.54 14.18 0.97
N LEU A 200 18.40 13.99 0.33
CA LEU A 200 18.26 13.51 -1.05
C LEU A 200 17.76 14.62 -2.00
N ARG A 201 16.97 15.60 -1.53
CA ARG A 201 16.63 16.82 -2.30
C ARG A 201 17.90 17.55 -2.75
N GLU A 202 18.88 17.65 -1.85
CA GLU A 202 20.25 18.16 -2.12
C GLU A 202 20.97 17.50 -3.31
N ARG A 203 20.59 16.26 -3.66
CA ARG A 203 21.21 15.47 -4.73
C ARG A 203 20.45 15.52 -6.05
N VAL A 204 19.26 16.13 -6.07
CA VAL A 204 18.49 16.31 -7.31
C VAL A 204 18.86 17.66 -7.93
N ARG A 205 19.27 17.65 -9.18
CA ARG A 205 19.69 18.83 -9.94
C ARG A 205 18.92 18.88 -11.26
N THR A 206 18.22 19.98 -11.51
CA THR A 206 17.59 20.24 -12.81
C THR A 206 18.55 21.07 -13.65
N VAL A 207 18.85 20.61 -14.87
CA VAL A 207 19.84 21.20 -15.78
C VAL A 207 19.35 21.17 -17.22
N LYS A 208 19.89 21.99 -18.12
CA LYS A 208 19.74 21.85 -19.58
C LYS A 208 20.67 20.78 -20.12
N ALA A 209 20.35 20.22 -21.28
CA ALA A 209 21.16 19.19 -21.96
C ALA A 209 22.65 19.60 -22.09
N HIS A 210 22.91 20.82 -22.56
CA HIS A 210 24.28 21.34 -22.74
C HIS A 210 24.99 21.73 -21.43
N GLU A 211 24.29 21.78 -20.29
CA GLU A 211 24.89 22.05 -18.98
C GLU A 211 25.41 20.76 -18.32
N LEU A 212 24.97 19.57 -18.76
CA LEU A 212 25.30 18.30 -18.12
C LEU A 212 26.80 17.97 -18.19
N VAL A 213 27.50 18.46 -19.22
CA VAL A 213 28.96 18.36 -19.36
C VAL A 213 29.74 19.13 -18.29
N ASN A 214 29.11 20.07 -17.59
CA ASN A 214 29.70 20.77 -16.44
C ASN A 214 29.72 19.88 -15.17
N HIS A 215 29.19 18.66 -15.25
CA HIS A 215 29.02 17.74 -14.12
C HIS A 215 29.47 16.29 -14.42
N ILE A 216 29.50 15.90 -15.69
CA ILE A 216 29.86 14.56 -16.17
C ILE A 216 30.79 14.73 -17.38
N PRO A 217 31.90 13.97 -17.50
CA PRO A 217 32.82 14.07 -18.64
C PRO A 217 32.12 13.92 -20.00
N LYS A 218 32.57 14.67 -21.01
CA LYS A 218 31.91 14.77 -22.32
C LYS A 218 31.91 13.42 -23.05
N GLU A 219 33.01 12.70 -22.95
CA GLU A 219 33.25 11.35 -23.43
C GLU A 219 32.37 10.27 -22.76
N SER A 220 31.76 10.58 -21.61
CA SER A 220 30.84 9.69 -20.89
C SER A 220 29.37 9.90 -21.24
N LEU A 221 29.03 10.95 -22.00
CA LEU A 221 27.65 11.32 -22.36
C LEU A 221 27.38 11.12 -23.86
N PRO A 222 26.12 10.81 -24.26
CA PRO A 222 25.74 10.83 -25.67
C PRO A 222 25.65 12.26 -26.21
N GLU A 223 25.77 12.42 -27.52
CA GLU A 223 25.79 13.71 -28.23
C GLU A 223 24.56 14.58 -27.93
N HIS A 224 23.36 13.99 -27.82
CA HIS A 224 22.12 14.72 -27.49
C HIS A 224 22.05 15.24 -26.05
N LEU A 225 22.97 14.81 -25.17
CA LEU A 225 23.21 15.36 -23.82
C LEU A 225 24.51 16.19 -23.77
N GLY A 226 24.95 16.73 -24.91
CA GLY A 226 26.15 17.56 -25.05
C GLY A 226 27.47 16.79 -25.14
N GLY A 227 27.43 15.46 -25.10
CA GLY A 227 28.60 14.59 -25.05
C GLY A 227 29.29 14.30 -26.39
N THR A 228 30.12 13.26 -26.39
CA THR A 228 30.79 12.68 -27.59
C THR A 228 30.78 11.15 -27.61
N SER A 229 30.11 10.50 -26.65
CA SER A 229 30.08 9.05 -26.52
C SER A 229 29.11 8.42 -27.53
N LYS A 230 29.61 7.46 -28.33
CA LYS A 230 28.78 6.65 -29.24
C LYS A 230 28.20 5.47 -28.47
N ILE A 231 26.97 5.61 -28.01
CA ILE A 231 26.31 4.64 -27.12
C ILE A 231 25.43 3.68 -27.92
N SER A 232 25.76 2.38 -27.89
CA SER A 232 24.89 1.31 -28.40
C SER A 232 24.20 0.62 -27.24
N HIS A 233 22.89 0.88 -27.08
CA HIS A 233 22.06 0.24 -26.07
C HIS A 233 21.97 -1.29 -26.28
N VAL A 234 21.82 -1.74 -27.53
CA VAL A 234 21.77 -3.18 -27.86
C VAL A 234 23.07 -3.88 -27.48
N ALA A 235 24.23 -3.24 -27.65
CA ALA A 235 25.51 -3.81 -27.22
C ALA A 235 25.62 -3.94 -25.68
N TRP A 236 25.04 -3.01 -24.93
CA TRP A 236 24.94 -3.11 -23.48
C TRP A 236 24.02 -4.27 -23.04
N ILE A 237 22.84 -4.41 -23.64
CA ILE A 237 21.92 -5.53 -23.36
C ILE A 237 22.56 -6.89 -23.72
N GLN A 238 23.21 -6.98 -24.89
CA GLN A 238 23.95 -8.18 -25.30
C GLN A 238 25.08 -8.52 -24.30
N ALA A 239 25.79 -7.52 -23.76
CA ALA A 239 26.80 -7.76 -22.71
C ALA A 239 26.17 -8.26 -21.39
N CYS A 240 25.02 -7.72 -20.98
CA CYS A 240 24.26 -8.20 -19.81
C CYS A 240 23.80 -9.66 -19.96
N VAL A 241 23.31 -10.04 -21.14
CA VAL A 241 22.88 -11.41 -21.45
C VAL A 241 24.09 -12.35 -21.53
N ASN A 242 25.16 -11.95 -22.21
CA ASN A 242 26.35 -12.78 -22.39
C ASN A 242 27.07 -13.10 -21.07
N SER A 243 27.08 -12.19 -20.07
CA SER A 243 27.70 -12.50 -18.77
C SER A 243 26.97 -13.59 -17.98
N ARG A 244 25.73 -13.94 -18.36
CA ARG A 244 24.97 -15.07 -17.78
C ARG A 244 25.50 -16.44 -18.23
N GLN A 245 26.14 -16.55 -19.39
CA GLN A 245 26.62 -17.83 -19.92
C GLN A 245 27.97 -18.30 -19.34
N GLY A 246 28.63 -17.46 -18.53
CA GLY A 246 29.92 -17.76 -17.89
C GLY A 246 29.84 -18.06 -16.39
N GLN A 247 28.64 -18.15 -15.80
CA GLN A 247 28.45 -18.42 -14.37
C GLN A 247 27.30 -19.41 -14.16
N GLU A 248 27.63 -20.63 -13.70
CA GLU A 248 26.63 -21.65 -13.32
C GLU A 248 25.85 -21.29 -12.04
N ASN A 249 26.35 -20.32 -11.27
CA ASN A 249 25.62 -19.72 -10.15
C ASN A 249 24.71 -18.58 -10.67
N GLY A 250 23.40 -18.79 -10.64
CA GLY A 250 22.41 -17.74 -10.88
C GLY A 250 22.46 -16.62 -9.83
N ASP A 251 21.65 -15.56 -10.02
CA ASP A 251 21.52 -14.51 -9.01
C ASP A 251 21.10 -15.15 -7.66
N CYS A 252 21.90 -14.89 -6.63
CA CYS A 252 21.64 -15.30 -5.26
C CYS A 252 20.22 -14.95 -4.81
N MET A 253 19.70 -13.80 -5.24
CA MET A 253 18.35 -13.39 -4.87
C MET A 253 17.28 -14.29 -5.51
N ASP A 254 17.46 -14.70 -6.77
CA ASP A 254 16.52 -15.60 -7.45
C ASP A 254 16.52 -16.99 -6.80
N HIS A 255 17.68 -17.56 -6.46
CA HIS A 255 17.74 -18.80 -5.67
C HIS A 255 17.06 -18.67 -4.29
N LEU A 256 17.21 -17.51 -3.63
CA LEU A 256 16.48 -17.21 -2.39
C LEU A 256 14.95 -17.21 -2.62
N PHE A 257 14.50 -16.58 -3.70
CA PHE A 257 13.07 -16.43 -4.01
C PHE A 257 12.41 -17.73 -4.45
N VAL A 258 13.14 -18.65 -5.09
CA VAL A 258 12.62 -19.99 -5.43
C VAL A 258 12.17 -20.73 -4.17
N ILE A 259 13.01 -20.76 -3.11
CA ILE A 259 12.70 -21.50 -1.87
C ILE A 259 11.42 -20.97 -1.21
N TYR A 260 11.30 -19.64 -1.02
CA TYR A 260 10.10 -19.02 -0.47
C TYR A 260 8.86 -19.19 -1.36
N SER A 261 9.03 -19.36 -2.67
CA SER A 261 7.93 -19.59 -3.60
C SER A 261 7.37 -21.02 -3.49
N SER A 262 8.23 -22.02 -3.25
CA SER A 262 7.80 -23.40 -2.95
C SER A 262 7.08 -23.52 -1.59
N GLU A 263 7.46 -22.75 -0.58
CA GLU A 263 6.79 -22.79 0.73
C GLU A 263 5.38 -22.16 0.72
N GLN A 264 5.04 -21.32 -0.27
CA GLN A 264 3.74 -20.66 -0.37
C GLN A 264 2.66 -21.46 -1.12
N ASN A 265 3.00 -22.62 -1.71
CA ASN A 265 2.04 -23.50 -2.39
C ASN A 265 1.89 -24.92 -1.78
N PRO A 266 1.30 -25.08 -0.57
CA PRO A 266 0.85 -26.40 -0.09
C PRO A 266 -0.49 -26.87 -0.69
N VAL A 267 -1.20 -26.01 -1.44
CA VAL A 267 -2.63 -26.21 -1.79
C VAL A 267 -2.86 -26.05 -3.30
N SER A 268 -2.62 -27.13 -4.06
CA SER A 268 -3.11 -27.30 -5.43
C SER A 268 -3.27 -28.80 -5.75
N ASP A 269 -2.19 -29.56 -5.68
CA ASP A 269 -2.11 -30.93 -6.22
C ASP A 269 -2.59 -32.04 -5.25
N ARG A 270 -3.73 -31.82 -4.58
CA ARG A 270 -4.38 -32.84 -3.72
C ARG A 270 -5.89 -33.00 -3.95
N LEU A 271 -6.38 -32.71 -5.15
CA LEU A 271 -7.75 -33.01 -5.58
C LEU A 271 -7.84 -33.66 -6.97
N ASN A 272 -7.08 -34.75 -7.21
CA ASN A 272 -7.47 -35.72 -8.24
C ASN A 272 -6.84 -37.12 -8.09
N SER A 273 -7.19 -37.85 -7.02
CA SER A 273 -6.88 -39.28 -6.90
C SER A 273 -7.80 -40.00 -5.90
N ASN A 274 -8.90 -40.61 -6.37
CA ASN A 274 -9.56 -41.74 -5.69
C ASN A 274 -10.65 -42.41 -6.55
N CYS A 275 -10.21 -43.16 -7.57
CA CYS A 275 -10.85 -44.37 -8.12
C CYS A 275 -9.87 -44.91 -9.20
N THR A 276 -9.53 -46.20 -9.29
CA THR A 276 -10.07 -47.39 -8.60
C THR A 276 -8.94 -48.34 -8.19
N GLN A 277 -9.25 -49.40 -7.45
CA GLN A 277 -8.35 -50.53 -7.13
C GLN A 277 -7.88 -51.22 -8.44
N GLN A 278 -6.76 -51.97 -8.53
CA GLN A 278 -6.37 -53.09 -7.65
C GLN A 278 -4.89 -53.53 -7.85
N ASN A 279 -4.45 -54.50 -7.05
CA ASN A 279 -3.07 -55.00 -6.89
C ASN A 279 -2.39 -55.57 -8.17
N VAL A 280 -1.05 -55.56 -8.20
CA VAL A 280 -0.15 -56.76 -8.23
C VAL A 280 1.32 -56.31 -8.04
N THR A 281 2.22 -57.21 -7.61
CA THR A 281 3.61 -56.92 -7.21
C THR A 281 4.67 -57.33 -8.26
N ASP A 282 5.92 -57.01 -7.94
CA ASP A 282 7.16 -57.72 -8.35
C ASP A 282 7.76 -57.61 -9.77
N ASN A 283 8.89 -56.89 -9.81
CA ASN A 283 10.23 -57.36 -10.22
C ASN A 283 10.58 -57.83 -11.65
N THR A 284 11.90 -57.67 -11.91
CA THR A 284 12.77 -58.37 -12.90
C THR A 284 12.95 -57.79 -14.31
N LYS A 285 14.10 -58.16 -14.92
CA LYS A 285 14.69 -57.69 -16.19
C LYS A 285 14.50 -58.74 -17.31
N LEU A 286 15.04 -58.40 -18.50
CA LEU A 286 15.26 -59.20 -19.75
C LEU A 286 14.22 -58.86 -20.84
N ILE A 287 14.58 -58.23 -21.98
CA ILE A 287 15.48 -58.59 -23.11
C ILE A 287 14.76 -59.43 -24.21
N HIS A 288 14.68 -58.82 -25.40
CA HIS A 288 14.26 -59.39 -26.70
C HIS A 288 12.77 -59.84 -26.83
N ASN A 289 12.15 -59.89 -28.03
CA ASN A 289 12.74 -59.77 -29.38
C ASN A 289 11.89 -59.02 -30.44
N HIS A 290 12.56 -58.73 -31.56
CA HIS A 290 12.11 -58.18 -32.86
C HIS A 290 10.77 -58.68 -33.43
N TYR A 291 10.11 -57.85 -34.28
CA TYR A 291 10.09 -57.92 -35.77
C TYR A 291 9.88 -56.48 -36.32
N HIS A 292 10.75 -55.89 -37.16
CA HIS A 292 10.77 -55.89 -38.65
C HIS A 292 9.41 -55.51 -39.30
N GLU A 293 9.26 -54.67 -40.34
CA GLU A 293 10.20 -53.99 -41.28
C GLU A 293 9.43 -52.94 -42.16
N ASN A 294 9.96 -52.09 -43.07
CA ASN A 294 11.31 -51.88 -43.63
C ASN A 294 11.48 -50.48 -44.29
N ARG A 295 12.72 -49.91 -44.25
CA ARG A 295 13.43 -49.12 -45.32
C ARG A 295 12.83 -47.80 -45.89
N THR A 296 13.62 -46.84 -46.43
CA THR A 296 15.09 -46.79 -46.71
C THR A 296 15.65 -45.35 -46.74
N LYS A 297 16.79 -45.10 -46.03
CA LYS A 297 18.02 -44.37 -46.46
C LYS A 297 17.94 -42.85 -46.83
N ASN A 298 18.99 -42.02 -46.66
CA ASN A 298 20.40 -42.23 -46.22
C ASN A 298 21.02 -40.93 -45.66
N PHE A 299 21.96 -41.03 -44.68
CA PHE A 299 23.12 -40.17 -44.29
C PHE A 299 23.15 -38.63 -44.58
N ALA A 300 23.72 -37.77 -43.73
CA ALA A 300 24.94 -37.97 -42.92
C ALA A 300 25.00 -37.12 -41.62
N ASP A 301 25.99 -37.41 -40.77
CA ASP A 301 26.21 -36.80 -39.46
C ASP A 301 26.80 -35.38 -39.46
N THR A 302 26.45 -34.58 -38.44
CA THR A 302 27.42 -33.80 -37.66
C THR A 302 26.79 -33.26 -36.36
N HIS A 303 27.56 -33.20 -35.27
CA HIS A 303 27.12 -32.59 -34.02
C HIS A 303 26.80 -31.09 -34.21
N ARG A 304 25.65 -30.64 -33.71
CA ARG A 304 25.37 -29.22 -33.46
C ARG A 304 24.86 -28.97 -32.05
N VAL A 305 25.61 -28.14 -31.33
CA VAL A 305 25.16 -27.47 -30.12
C VAL A 305 24.02 -26.51 -30.50
N SER A 306 22.88 -26.64 -29.83
CA SER A 306 21.69 -25.81 -30.06
C SER A 306 21.32 -25.08 -28.76
N GLY A 307 21.21 -23.76 -28.72
CA GLY A 307 21.53 -22.81 -29.79
C GLY A 307 21.62 -21.36 -29.28
N CYS A 308 22.40 -20.54 -29.99
CA CYS A 308 22.56 -19.12 -29.66
C CYS A 308 21.39 -18.30 -30.23
N VAL A 309 20.51 -17.77 -29.36
CA VAL A 309 19.50 -16.78 -29.74
C VAL A 309 20.19 -15.43 -29.91
N HIS A 310 20.44 -15.02 -31.16
CA HIS A 310 20.99 -13.70 -31.47
C HIS A 310 19.98 -12.59 -31.15
N TRP A 311 20.41 -11.59 -30.36
CA TRP A 311 19.62 -10.38 -30.08
C TRP A 311 19.80 -9.35 -31.21
N ASN A 312 19.43 -9.74 -32.43
CA ASN A 312 19.51 -8.87 -33.60
C ASN A 312 18.51 -7.70 -33.46
N GLY A 313 19.04 -6.48 -33.38
CA GLY A 313 18.29 -5.24 -33.08
C GLY A 313 17.40 -4.70 -34.20
N SER A 314 16.57 -5.54 -34.82
CA SER A 314 15.52 -5.11 -35.75
C SER A 314 14.39 -4.44 -34.97
N ALA A 315 14.43 -3.11 -34.85
CA ALA A 315 13.33 -2.34 -34.30
C ALA A 315 12.07 -2.51 -35.16
N VAL A 316 10.90 -2.67 -34.53
CA VAL A 316 9.61 -2.75 -35.24
C VAL A 316 9.20 -1.37 -35.72
N SER A 317 9.64 -1.01 -36.92
CA SER A 317 9.19 0.19 -37.64
C SER A 317 7.75 -0.01 -38.14
N GLY A 318 6.78 0.41 -37.33
CA GLY A 318 5.38 0.45 -37.74
C GLY A 318 5.12 1.57 -38.74
N ASN A 319 5.31 1.29 -40.03
CA ASN A 319 4.91 2.21 -41.10
C ASN A 319 3.38 2.37 -41.12
N TYR A 320 2.93 3.62 -40.99
CA TYR A 320 1.60 4.05 -41.41
C TYR A 320 1.78 5.31 -42.26
N ASP A 321 1.86 5.13 -43.58
CA ASP A 321 2.03 6.21 -44.53
C ASP A 321 0.75 7.07 -44.60
N CYS A 322 0.90 8.38 -44.45
CA CYS A 322 -0.16 9.33 -44.76
C CYS A 322 -0.22 9.54 -46.28
N CYS A 323 -1.38 9.28 -46.90
CA CYS A 323 -1.65 9.64 -48.29
C CYS A 323 -3.06 10.20 -48.46
N ASP A 324 -3.18 11.52 -48.49
CA ASP A 324 -4.33 12.19 -49.09
C ASP A 324 -4.38 11.92 -50.59
N LYS A 325 -5.55 11.51 -51.11
CA LYS A 325 -6.21 12.21 -52.22
C LYS A 325 -7.64 11.72 -52.47
N SER A 326 -8.43 12.62 -53.02
CA SER A 326 -9.86 12.49 -53.31
C SER A 326 -10.15 11.85 -54.66
N SER A 327 -11.31 11.17 -54.80
CA SER A 327 -12.36 11.62 -55.74
C SER A 327 -13.64 10.75 -55.73
N SER A 328 -14.79 11.44 -55.62
CA SER A 328 -16.04 11.20 -56.39
C SER A 328 -16.95 9.96 -56.19
N ALA A 329 -18.13 10.27 -55.60
CA ALA A 329 -19.48 10.02 -56.13
C ALA A 329 -20.30 8.73 -55.81
N ASN A 330 -21.44 8.97 -55.14
CA ASN A 330 -22.76 8.28 -55.22
C ASN A 330 -22.88 6.79 -54.77
N THR A 331 -23.98 6.31 -54.17
CA THR A 331 -25.33 6.91 -53.91
C THR A 331 -26.01 6.31 -52.65
N ASN A 332 -27.23 6.79 -52.33
CA ASN A 332 -28.28 6.13 -51.53
C ASN A 332 -28.26 6.22 -49.98
N CYS A 333 -28.69 7.40 -49.52
CA CYS A 333 -29.59 7.69 -48.40
C CYS A 333 -30.31 6.51 -47.68
N ARG A 334 -30.32 6.57 -46.34
CA ARG A 334 -31.55 6.64 -45.49
C ARG A 334 -31.22 7.09 -44.04
N ARG A 335 -32.22 7.59 -43.31
CA ARG A 335 -32.15 8.05 -41.89
C ARG A 335 -33.41 7.56 -41.11
N PRO A 336 -33.43 7.59 -39.75
CA PRO A 336 -34.50 7.03 -38.88
C PRO A 336 -35.74 7.98 -38.79
N PRO A 337 -36.91 7.65 -38.14
CA PRO A 337 -37.17 7.35 -36.69
C PRO A 337 -38.18 6.15 -36.50
N PRO A 338 -38.99 5.93 -35.42
CA PRO A 338 -39.18 6.59 -34.12
C PRO A 338 -39.17 5.69 -32.85
N GLN A 339 -40.32 5.39 -32.19
CA GLN A 339 -40.45 5.05 -30.75
C GLN A 339 -41.61 4.06 -30.41
N SER A 340 -41.48 3.40 -29.23
CA SER A 340 -42.51 2.94 -28.24
C SER A 340 -43.90 2.39 -28.62
N GLU A 341 -44.31 1.26 -27.98
CA GLU A 341 -45.55 1.14 -27.16
C GLU A 341 -45.61 -0.17 -26.32
N THR A 342 -46.58 -0.27 -25.40
CA THR A 342 -46.97 -1.44 -24.52
C THR A 342 -48.38 -1.93 -24.93
N PRO A 343 -49.11 -2.88 -24.27
CA PRO A 343 -48.91 -3.75 -23.09
C PRO A 343 -49.02 -5.26 -23.52
N PRO A 344 -49.81 -6.24 -22.98
CA PRO A 344 -50.53 -6.43 -21.70
C PRO A 344 -50.48 -7.82 -21.00
N ASP A 345 -50.90 -7.79 -19.71
CA ASP A 345 -51.67 -8.76 -18.91
C ASP A 345 -51.25 -10.22 -18.55
N THR A 346 -51.69 -10.56 -17.32
CA THR A 346 -51.42 -11.75 -16.48
C THR A 346 -52.31 -12.98 -16.78
N PRO A 347 -51.91 -14.17 -16.26
CA PRO A 347 -52.85 -14.91 -15.38
C PRO A 347 -52.27 -15.31 -14.00
N LEU A 348 -53.15 -15.76 -13.11
CA LEU A 348 -52.96 -15.77 -11.64
C LEU A 348 -52.54 -17.10 -10.99
N TYR A 349 -51.99 -16.97 -9.77
CA TYR A 349 -52.09 -17.88 -8.61
C TYR A 349 -51.25 -19.18 -8.56
N LYS A 350 -50.23 -19.20 -7.67
CA LYS A 350 -50.33 -19.78 -6.30
C LYS A 350 -49.03 -19.59 -5.48
N GLN A 351 -49.17 -19.30 -4.18
CA GLN A 351 -48.10 -19.39 -3.17
C GLN A 351 -47.98 -20.83 -2.63
N PRO A 352 -46.79 -21.24 -2.16
CA PRO A 352 -46.62 -21.50 -0.73
C PRO A 352 -45.85 -20.40 0.03
N ALA A 353 -45.69 -20.58 1.34
CA ALA A 353 -45.28 -19.54 2.30
C ALA A 353 -43.78 -19.60 2.72
N ASP A 354 -43.47 -18.84 3.76
CA ASP A 354 -42.27 -18.86 4.61
C ASP A 354 -40.95 -18.31 4.03
N ASN A 355 -40.77 -16.99 4.22
CA ASN A 355 -39.46 -16.38 4.42
C ASN A 355 -39.64 -15.18 5.40
N PRO A 356 -38.97 -15.14 6.56
CA PRO A 356 -39.33 -14.21 7.63
C PRO A 356 -39.01 -12.74 7.33
N SER A 357 -39.90 -11.85 7.80
CA SER A 357 -39.90 -10.41 7.52
C SER A 357 -38.64 -9.68 7.98
N ILE A 358 -38.14 -8.76 7.15
CA ILE A 358 -37.21 -7.71 7.58
C ILE A 358 -37.94 -6.83 8.62
N PRO A 359 -37.46 -6.69 9.86
CA PRO A 359 -38.12 -5.85 10.86
C PRO A 359 -37.86 -4.35 10.57
N PRO A 360 -38.86 -3.48 10.73
CA PRO A 360 -38.66 -2.03 10.58
C PRO A 360 -37.79 -1.46 11.70
N LEU A 361 -37.09 -0.36 11.42
CA LEU A 361 -36.26 0.35 12.40
C LEU A 361 -37.10 0.81 13.61
N PRO A 362 -36.61 0.65 14.86
CA PRO A 362 -37.41 0.86 16.06
C PRO A 362 -37.71 2.35 16.32
N GLN A 363 -38.88 2.82 15.90
CA GLN A 363 -39.40 4.14 16.25
C GLN A 363 -40.05 4.16 17.64
N LYS A 364 -39.25 4.51 18.65
CA LYS A 364 -39.57 5.40 19.80
C LYS A 364 -38.47 5.25 20.85
N SER A 365 -37.69 6.30 21.06
CA SER A 365 -36.64 6.31 22.09
C SER A 365 -37.25 6.27 23.49
N ARG A 366 -36.89 5.25 24.27
CA ARG A 366 -37.07 5.28 25.74
C ARG A 366 -36.33 6.51 26.28
N PRO A 367 -36.89 7.28 27.24
CA PRO A 367 -36.16 8.38 27.88
C PRO A 367 -34.83 7.88 28.46
N LEU A 368 -33.78 8.70 28.34
CA LEU A 368 -32.51 8.45 29.01
C LEU A 368 -32.68 8.67 30.52
N PRO A 369 -31.96 7.93 31.39
CA PRO A 369 -31.86 8.26 32.81
C PRO A 369 -31.34 9.68 33.02
N ALA A 370 -31.90 10.40 33.99
CA ALA A 370 -31.63 11.83 34.18
C ALA A 370 -30.17 12.17 34.52
N ASP A 371 -29.42 11.23 35.13
CA ASP A 371 -28.03 11.42 35.54
C ASP A 371 -26.99 11.24 34.42
N MET A 372 -27.38 10.88 33.18
CA MET A 372 -26.41 10.76 32.10
C MET A 372 -26.15 12.11 31.40
N GLU A 373 -24.99 12.70 31.69
CA GLU A 373 -24.43 13.85 30.98
C GLU A 373 -24.54 13.68 29.44
N GLN A 374 -24.97 14.73 28.75
CA GLN A 374 -25.15 14.70 27.30
C GLN A 374 -23.81 14.62 26.55
N SER A 375 -23.82 13.88 25.45
CA SER A 375 -22.76 13.90 24.44
C SER A 375 -22.58 15.31 23.87
N ILE A 376 -21.34 15.72 23.60
CA ILE A 376 -21.04 17.01 22.93
C ILE A 376 -21.60 17.09 21.48
N HIS A 377 -21.99 15.95 20.90
CA HIS A 377 -22.62 15.85 19.58
C HIS A 377 -24.16 15.80 19.72
N ILE A 378 -24.72 16.91 20.22
CA ILE A 378 -26.17 17.16 20.41
C ILE A 378 -26.94 17.38 19.09
N PRO A 379 -28.29 17.24 19.09
CA PRO A 379 -29.15 17.52 17.94
C PRO A 379 -29.57 19.01 17.90
N GLU A 380 -28.62 19.95 18.02
CA GLU A 380 -28.96 21.38 18.05
C GLU A 380 -29.54 21.89 16.73
N GLU A 381 -30.28 22.98 16.76
CA GLU A 381 -30.67 23.69 15.54
C GLU A 381 -29.43 24.28 14.84
N GLY A 382 -29.27 23.97 13.55
CA GLY A 382 -28.09 24.34 12.78
C GLY A 382 -27.50 23.19 11.94
N GLY A 383 -26.30 23.42 11.43
CA GLY A 383 -25.72 22.64 10.34
C GLY A 383 -26.37 22.96 8.99
N MET A 384 -26.07 22.15 7.98
CA MET A 384 -26.53 22.30 6.61
C MET A 384 -27.45 21.13 6.24
N THR A 385 -28.51 21.38 5.48
CA THR A 385 -29.20 20.31 4.74
C THR A 385 -28.26 19.73 3.67
N VAL A 386 -28.59 18.57 3.10
CA VAL A 386 -27.76 17.98 2.03
C VAL A 386 -27.56 18.94 0.85
N LEU A 387 -28.61 19.63 0.42
CA LEU A 387 -28.52 20.64 -0.65
C LEU A 387 -27.63 21.83 -0.23
N GLY A 388 -27.75 22.29 1.01
CA GLY A 388 -26.88 23.32 1.58
C GLY A 388 -25.41 22.89 1.63
N LEU A 389 -25.14 21.61 1.90
CA LEU A 389 -23.79 21.03 1.89
C LEU A 389 -23.18 21.05 0.49
N VAL A 390 -23.94 20.66 -0.54
CA VAL A 390 -23.50 20.73 -1.94
C VAL A 390 -23.23 22.18 -2.36
N GLN A 391 -24.14 23.10 -2.03
CA GLN A 391 -23.96 24.54 -2.29
C GLN A 391 -22.73 25.09 -1.57
N HIS A 392 -22.49 24.70 -0.32
CA HIS A 392 -21.30 25.07 0.44
C HIS A 392 -20.03 24.53 -0.21
N VAL A 393 -19.96 23.25 -0.58
CA VAL A 393 -18.78 22.64 -1.22
C VAL A 393 -18.50 23.26 -2.59
N LYS A 394 -19.52 23.54 -3.41
CA LYS A 394 -19.34 24.27 -4.68
C LYS A 394 -18.83 25.69 -4.48
N ARG A 395 -19.40 26.43 -3.51
CA ARG A 395 -19.01 27.82 -3.17
C ARG A 395 -17.57 27.91 -2.63
N MET A 396 -17.17 26.97 -1.78
CA MET A 396 -15.83 26.97 -1.16
C MET A 396 -14.76 26.37 -2.10
N LYS A 397 -15.14 25.43 -2.97
CA LYS A 397 -14.24 24.54 -3.72
C LYS A 397 -13.25 23.79 -2.81
N LYS A 398 -12.35 23.00 -3.40
CA LYS A 398 -11.34 22.23 -2.62
C LYS A 398 -10.46 23.16 -1.76
N ARG A 399 -9.99 24.27 -2.34
CA ARG A 399 -9.16 25.30 -1.67
C ARG A 399 -9.82 25.92 -0.43
N GLY A 400 -11.12 26.24 -0.48
CA GLY A 400 -11.83 26.81 0.67
C GLY A 400 -12.09 25.80 1.80
N ILE A 401 -12.43 24.56 1.49
CA ILE A 401 -12.55 23.49 2.50
C ILE A 401 -11.19 23.15 3.12
N PHE A 402 -10.10 23.30 2.34
CA PHE A 402 -8.74 23.18 2.85
C PHE A 402 -8.39 24.34 3.81
N GLN A 403 -8.80 25.57 3.51
CA GLN A 403 -8.63 26.72 4.41
C GLN A 403 -9.45 26.56 5.71
N GLU A 404 -10.70 26.08 5.63
CA GLU A 404 -11.53 25.77 6.80
C GLU A 404 -10.83 24.79 7.76
N TYR A 405 -10.23 23.71 7.22
CA TYR A 405 -9.44 22.79 8.02
C TYR A 405 -8.16 23.41 8.60
N GLU A 406 -7.54 24.37 7.90
CA GLU A 406 -6.34 25.04 8.40
C GLU A 406 -6.64 25.91 9.63
N GLU A 407 -7.79 26.56 9.69
CA GLU A 407 -8.21 27.27 10.92
C GLU A 407 -8.41 26.28 12.09
N ILE A 408 -9.04 25.13 11.86
CA ILE A 408 -9.16 24.04 12.85
C ILE A 408 -7.78 23.50 13.30
N ARG A 409 -6.74 23.63 12.47
CA ARG A 409 -5.35 23.25 12.80
C ARG A 409 -4.61 24.32 13.60
N LYS A 410 -4.98 25.61 13.49
CA LYS A 410 -4.41 26.70 14.30
C LYS A 410 -4.96 26.72 15.73
N GLU A 411 -6.19 26.25 15.92
CA GLU A 411 -6.79 26.13 17.26
C GLU A 411 -5.96 25.19 18.16
N PRO A 412 -5.45 25.67 19.31
CA PRO A 412 -4.71 24.82 20.25
C PRO A 412 -5.64 23.79 20.91
N PRO A 413 -5.16 22.57 21.24
CA PRO A 413 -5.98 21.59 21.94
C PRO A 413 -6.48 22.10 23.30
N VAL A 414 -7.78 21.95 23.54
CA VAL A 414 -8.39 22.29 24.83
C VAL A 414 -8.17 21.13 25.81
N GLY A 415 -7.19 21.29 26.71
CA GLY A 415 -6.86 20.31 27.75
C GLY A 415 -5.35 20.21 27.99
N THR A 416 -4.94 19.16 28.71
CA THR A 416 -3.53 18.90 29.08
C THR A 416 -3.08 17.53 28.57
N PHE A 417 -1.76 17.30 28.53
CA PHE A 417 -1.15 16.07 28.00
C PHE A 417 -0.11 15.49 28.99
N ASP A 418 -0.23 15.82 30.25
CA ASP A 418 0.88 15.73 31.20
C ASP A 418 1.08 14.30 31.70
N VAL A 419 0.01 13.50 31.80
CA VAL A 419 0.13 12.05 31.99
C VAL A 419 0.76 11.40 30.76
N SER A 420 0.40 11.84 29.55
CA SER A 420 1.01 11.35 28.30
C SER A 420 2.49 11.71 28.15
N LYS A 421 2.95 12.81 28.77
CA LYS A 421 4.36 13.28 28.76
C LYS A 421 5.23 12.65 29.85
N LYS A 422 4.66 12.09 30.93
CA LYS A 422 5.42 11.45 32.03
C LYS A 422 6.47 10.48 31.47
N PRO A 423 7.74 10.50 31.93
CA PRO A 423 8.83 9.74 31.30
C PRO A 423 8.54 8.25 31.09
N TYR A 424 7.92 7.59 32.07
CA TYR A 424 7.53 6.18 31.98
C TYR A 424 6.43 5.91 30.93
N ASN A 425 5.54 6.88 30.69
CA ASN A 425 4.46 6.78 29.70
C ASN A 425 4.92 7.07 28.26
N GLN A 426 5.98 7.86 28.07
CA GLN A 426 6.52 8.14 26.73
C GLN A 426 6.85 6.85 25.96
N ALA A 427 7.36 5.84 26.65
CA ALA A 427 7.70 4.55 26.07
C ALA A 427 6.48 3.77 25.55
N LYS A 428 5.26 4.06 26.03
CA LYS A 428 3.99 3.49 25.56
C LYS A 428 3.38 4.25 24.36
N ASN A 429 3.90 5.42 24.00
CA ASN A 429 3.45 6.19 22.83
C ASN A 429 4.14 5.70 21.55
N ARG A 430 3.37 5.45 20.48
CA ARG A 430 3.90 5.10 19.15
C ARG A 430 4.56 6.31 18.46
N TYR A 431 4.07 7.50 18.75
CA TYR A 431 4.50 8.77 18.18
C TYR A 431 4.63 9.80 19.30
N SER A 432 5.81 10.40 19.48
CA SER A 432 6.07 11.39 20.52
C SER A 432 5.29 12.69 20.33
N ASP A 433 4.83 12.95 19.12
CA ASP A 433 4.03 14.09 18.68
C ASP A 433 2.51 13.82 18.72
N VAL A 434 2.05 12.59 19.02
CA VAL A 434 0.61 12.26 19.13
C VAL A 434 0.28 11.68 20.49
N LEU A 435 -0.08 12.58 21.41
CA LEU A 435 -0.41 12.30 22.80
C LEU A 435 -1.93 12.32 23.03
N CYS A 436 -2.44 11.61 24.04
CA CYS A 436 -3.85 11.72 24.46
C CYS A 436 -4.04 12.80 25.55
N LEU A 437 -5.21 13.42 25.55
CA LEU A 437 -5.59 14.44 26.55
C LEU A 437 -5.87 13.79 27.91
N ASP A 438 -5.41 14.40 29.00
CA ASP A 438 -5.59 13.84 30.35
C ASP A 438 -7.06 13.79 30.79
N GLN A 439 -7.88 14.71 30.26
CA GLN A 439 -9.31 14.85 30.56
C GLN A 439 -10.17 13.73 29.97
N SER A 440 -9.75 13.14 28.85
CA SER A 440 -10.52 12.14 28.08
C SER A 440 -9.83 10.77 27.99
N ARG A 441 -8.59 10.63 28.48
CA ARG A 441 -7.84 9.39 28.36
C ARG A 441 -8.59 8.22 29.02
N VAL A 442 -8.53 7.06 28.39
CA VAL A 442 -8.92 5.82 29.08
C VAL A 442 -7.88 5.56 30.16
N LYS A 443 -8.35 5.30 31.38
CA LYS A 443 -7.53 4.89 32.53
C LYS A 443 -7.74 3.40 32.71
N LEU A 444 -6.64 2.65 32.80
CA LEU A 444 -6.69 1.22 33.09
C LEU A 444 -6.76 1.00 34.60
N GLY A 445 -7.24 -0.17 35.01
CA GLY A 445 -7.06 -0.64 36.38
C GLY A 445 -5.56 -0.67 36.74
N PRO A 446 -5.16 -0.09 37.90
CA PRO A 446 -3.78 -0.16 38.37
C PRO A 446 -3.45 -1.59 38.81
N ILE A 447 -2.27 -2.08 38.43
CA ILE A 447 -1.78 -3.41 38.82
C ILE A 447 -1.08 -3.29 40.16
N GLY A 448 -1.70 -3.83 41.21
CA GLY A 448 -1.19 -3.73 42.57
C GLY A 448 -1.16 -2.27 43.05
N THR A 449 0.01 -1.78 43.43
CA THR A 449 0.23 -0.39 43.88
C THR A 449 0.98 0.47 42.86
N ASP A 450 1.15 0.01 41.62
CA ASP A 450 1.92 0.73 40.60
C ASP A 450 1.03 1.70 39.79
N GLU A 451 1.01 2.97 40.22
CA GLU A 451 0.31 4.06 39.53
C GLU A 451 0.81 4.34 38.09
N THR A 452 1.96 3.77 37.67
CA THR A 452 2.45 3.91 36.29
C THR A 452 1.71 3.00 35.29
N THR A 453 0.94 2.03 35.79
CA THR A 453 0.23 1.03 34.96
C THR A 453 -1.12 1.52 34.40
N ASP A 454 -1.62 2.67 34.87
CA ASP A 454 -2.94 3.23 34.50
C ASP A 454 -3.02 3.77 33.07
N TYR A 455 -1.88 3.94 32.39
CA TYR A 455 -1.79 4.68 31.14
C TYR A 455 -1.80 3.80 29.88
N ILE A 456 -2.69 4.17 28.96
CA ILE A 456 -2.70 3.81 27.55
C ILE A 456 -2.99 5.06 26.70
N ASN A 457 -2.40 5.18 25.50
CA ASN A 457 -2.70 6.26 24.56
C ASN A 457 -4.02 6.00 23.81
N ALA A 458 -5.11 6.06 24.57
CA ALA A 458 -6.49 5.96 24.11
C ALA A 458 -7.31 7.09 24.73
N SER A 459 -8.34 7.57 24.03
CA SER A 459 -9.29 8.57 24.53
C SER A 459 -10.72 8.07 24.32
N PHE A 460 -11.57 8.24 25.34
CA PHE A 460 -13.01 8.16 25.15
C PHE A 460 -13.47 9.27 24.21
N MET A 461 -14.46 8.97 23.37
CA MET A 461 -15.09 9.91 22.45
C MET A 461 -16.58 9.68 22.39
N ASP A 462 -17.32 10.77 22.29
CA ASP A 462 -18.76 10.74 22.10
C ASP A 462 -19.13 10.49 20.64
N GLY A 463 -20.30 9.88 20.47
CA GLY A 463 -21.00 9.80 19.20
C GLY A 463 -22.23 10.71 19.22
N TYR A 464 -22.91 10.81 18.08
CA TYR A 464 -24.13 11.59 17.98
C TYR A 464 -25.17 11.12 19.03
N LYS A 465 -25.55 12.03 19.95
CA LYS A 465 -26.46 11.79 21.08
C LYS A 465 -26.05 10.65 22.03
N ARG A 466 -24.80 10.17 21.99
CA ARG A 466 -24.29 9.04 22.77
C ARG A 466 -22.96 9.38 23.45
N LYS A 467 -22.94 9.49 24.77
CA LYS A 467 -21.68 9.66 25.51
C LYS A 467 -20.83 8.39 25.40
N TYR A 468 -19.51 8.53 25.27
CA TYR A 468 -18.54 7.43 25.17
C TYR A 468 -18.91 6.38 24.10
N ALA A 469 -19.35 6.82 22.91
CA ALA A 469 -19.67 5.90 21.82
C ALA A 469 -18.45 5.12 21.30
N TYR A 470 -17.27 5.72 21.40
CA TYR A 470 -16.03 5.19 20.86
C TYR A 470 -14.86 5.33 21.84
N ILE A 471 -13.83 4.50 21.65
CA ILE A 471 -12.50 4.71 22.20
C ILE A 471 -11.52 4.83 21.03
N ALA A 472 -10.97 6.03 20.82
CA ALA A 472 -9.93 6.24 19.82
C ALA A 472 -8.54 5.98 20.40
N THR A 473 -7.81 5.05 19.80
CA THR A 473 -6.48 4.64 20.27
C THR A 473 -5.47 4.53 19.13
N GLN A 474 -4.18 4.58 19.47
CA GLN A 474 -3.10 4.26 18.53
C GLN A 474 -3.13 2.77 18.15
N GLY A 475 -2.46 2.38 17.05
CA GLY A 475 -2.23 0.97 16.76
C GLY A 475 -1.28 0.36 17.81
N PRO A 476 -1.68 -0.68 18.58
CA PRO A 476 -0.91 -1.19 19.72
C PRO A 476 0.57 -1.46 19.41
N LEU A 477 1.45 -1.20 20.37
CA LEU A 477 2.86 -1.58 20.35
C LEU A 477 3.03 -2.94 21.05
N PRO A 478 4.04 -3.77 20.74
CA PRO A 478 4.26 -5.05 21.42
C PRO A 478 4.25 -4.96 22.96
N LYS A 479 4.84 -3.90 23.52
CA LYS A 479 4.86 -3.66 24.98
C LYS A 479 3.53 -3.15 25.57
N THR A 480 2.53 -2.87 24.74
CA THR A 480 1.20 -2.36 25.12
C THR A 480 0.07 -3.28 24.63
N TYR A 481 0.37 -4.55 24.32
CA TYR A 481 -0.67 -5.52 23.94
C TYR A 481 -1.53 -5.89 25.17
N ASP A 482 -0.92 -6.15 26.33
CA ASP A 482 -1.66 -6.35 27.58
C ASP A 482 -2.53 -5.13 27.90
N ASP A 483 -1.94 -3.93 27.96
CA ASP A 483 -2.67 -2.68 28.19
C ASP A 483 -3.88 -2.51 27.25
N PHE A 484 -3.75 -2.89 25.97
CA PHE A 484 -4.84 -2.82 25.00
C PHE A 484 -5.93 -3.85 25.26
N TRP A 485 -5.58 -5.11 25.57
CA TRP A 485 -6.56 -6.14 25.88
C TRP A 485 -7.22 -5.94 27.26
N ARG A 486 -6.49 -5.38 28.23
CA ARG A 486 -7.02 -4.90 29.52
C ARG A 486 -8.03 -3.78 29.30
N MET A 487 -7.74 -2.83 28.41
CA MET A 487 -8.69 -1.79 27.97
C MET A 487 -9.96 -2.39 27.35
N VAL A 488 -9.84 -3.34 26.43
CA VAL A 488 -10.97 -4.03 25.78
C VAL A 488 -11.83 -4.77 26.82
N TRP A 489 -11.19 -5.43 27.78
CA TRP A 489 -11.84 -6.19 28.84
C TRP A 489 -12.59 -5.31 29.85
N GLU A 490 -11.91 -4.31 30.41
CA GLU A 490 -12.46 -3.40 31.42
C GLU A 490 -13.64 -2.59 30.87
N GLN A 491 -13.52 -2.10 29.62
CA GLN A 491 -14.55 -1.30 28.97
C GLN A 491 -15.64 -2.15 28.27
N ARG A 492 -15.63 -3.48 28.48
CA ARG A 492 -16.56 -4.48 27.90
C ARG A 492 -16.74 -4.34 26.39
N VAL A 493 -15.68 -4.06 25.65
CA VAL A 493 -15.71 -3.72 24.23
C VAL A 493 -16.11 -4.95 23.39
N LEU A 494 -17.21 -4.84 22.65
CA LEU A 494 -17.72 -5.88 21.76
C LEU A 494 -17.08 -5.83 20.36
N ILE A 495 -16.69 -4.64 19.90
CA ILE A 495 -16.23 -4.40 18.53
C ILE A 495 -14.95 -3.56 18.50
N ILE A 496 -13.96 -4.04 17.74
CA ILE A 496 -12.71 -3.35 17.42
C ILE A 496 -12.70 -3.04 15.93
N VAL A 497 -12.39 -1.78 15.57
CA VAL A 497 -12.31 -1.27 14.20
C VAL A 497 -10.89 -0.82 13.90
N MET A 498 -10.17 -1.60 13.10
CA MET A 498 -8.81 -1.36 12.64
C MET A 498 -8.82 -0.77 11.23
N THR A 499 -8.47 0.50 11.08
CA THR A 499 -8.47 1.23 9.80
C THR A 499 -7.09 1.27 9.13
N THR A 500 -6.26 0.25 9.32
CA THR A 500 -4.86 0.22 8.85
C THR A 500 -4.38 -1.22 8.62
N ARG A 501 -3.43 -1.43 7.70
CA ARG A 501 -2.58 -2.63 7.73
C ARG A 501 -1.54 -2.51 8.85
N VAL A 502 -1.00 -3.63 9.33
CA VAL A 502 0.09 -3.66 10.33
C VAL A 502 1.34 -2.97 9.78
N ILE A 503 1.66 -3.20 8.50
CA ILE A 503 2.68 -2.48 7.75
C ILE A 503 2.03 -1.81 6.54
N GLU A 504 2.35 -0.53 6.31
CA GLU A 504 2.01 0.20 5.09
C GLU A 504 3.26 0.87 4.53
N ARG A 505 3.53 0.73 3.24
CA ARG A 505 4.74 1.28 2.58
C ARG A 505 6.08 0.87 3.24
N GLY A 506 6.14 -0.30 3.87
CA GLY A 506 7.30 -0.73 4.66
C GLY A 506 7.49 0.01 6.00
N ARG A 507 6.48 0.74 6.49
CA ARG A 507 6.47 1.33 7.84
C ARG A 507 5.46 0.61 8.71
N ILE A 508 5.89 0.22 9.91
CA ILE A 508 5.00 -0.35 10.94
C ILE A 508 3.99 0.72 11.37
N LYS A 509 2.71 0.45 11.17
CA LYS A 509 1.58 1.31 11.53
C LYS A 509 0.91 0.86 12.82
N CYS A 510 0.81 -0.46 12.99
CA CYS A 510 0.25 -1.15 14.13
C CYS A 510 1.16 -2.35 14.46
N GLY A 511 1.08 -2.93 15.66
CA GLY A 511 1.61 -4.27 15.92
C GLY A 511 0.60 -5.35 15.46
N GLN A 512 1.07 -6.58 15.32
CA GLN A 512 0.21 -7.76 15.26
C GLN A 512 -0.12 -8.16 16.70
N TYR A 513 -1.32 -7.82 17.18
CA TYR A 513 -1.75 -7.98 18.58
C TYR A 513 -2.87 -9.02 18.77
N TRP A 514 -3.21 -9.75 17.71
CA TRP A 514 -4.26 -10.76 17.66
C TRP A 514 -3.86 -11.86 16.66
N PRO A 515 -4.33 -13.11 16.81
CA PRO A 515 -3.99 -14.20 15.90
C PRO A 515 -4.53 -13.96 14.48
N LEU A 516 -3.68 -14.12 13.47
CA LEU A 516 -4.04 -13.88 12.06
C LEU A 516 -4.89 -15.00 11.44
N GLU A 517 -4.66 -16.24 11.85
CA GLU A 517 -5.30 -17.47 11.35
C GLU A 517 -6.42 -17.92 12.30
N ALA A 518 -7.51 -18.46 11.76
CA ALA A 518 -8.56 -19.10 12.56
C ALA A 518 -8.01 -20.38 13.25
N GLY A 519 -8.53 -20.70 14.43
CA GLY A 519 -8.06 -21.79 15.30
C GLY A 519 -6.80 -21.47 16.11
N ARG A 520 -6.07 -20.38 15.80
CA ARG A 520 -4.87 -19.98 16.57
C ARG A 520 -5.23 -19.16 17.80
N SER A 521 -4.34 -19.20 18.79
CA SER A 521 -4.38 -18.33 19.96
C SER A 521 -3.02 -17.74 20.28
N GLU A 522 -3.02 -16.48 20.73
CA GLU A 522 -1.85 -15.72 21.17
C GLU A 522 -2.03 -15.35 22.66
N ASP A 523 -0.95 -15.40 23.43
CA ASP A 523 -0.93 -14.96 24.83
C ASP A 523 -0.49 -13.48 24.89
N SER A 524 -1.17 -12.69 25.71
CA SER A 524 -0.87 -11.28 25.91
C SER A 524 -1.08 -10.88 27.37
N GLY A 525 -0.13 -11.26 28.22
CA GLY A 525 -0.06 -10.81 29.61
C GLY A 525 -1.11 -11.52 30.46
N HIS A 526 -2.20 -10.83 30.81
CA HIS A 526 -3.32 -11.41 31.56
C HIS A 526 -4.32 -12.18 30.68
N PHE A 527 -4.22 -12.04 29.35
CA PHE A 527 -5.21 -12.54 28.40
C PHE A 527 -4.66 -13.62 27.46
N VAL A 528 -5.55 -14.50 27.00
CA VAL A 528 -5.35 -15.35 25.82
C VAL A 528 -6.40 -14.95 24.79
N ILE A 529 -5.96 -14.67 23.57
CA ILE A 529 -6.83 -14.26 22.47
C ILE A 529 -6.84 -15.39 21.46
N ARG A 530 -8.00 -16.03 21.23
CA ARG A 530 -8.18 -17.05 20.20
C ARG A 530 -8.98 -16.48 19.04
N ASN A 531 -8.49 -16.63 17.82
CA ASN A 531 -9.26 -16.34 16.63
C ASN A 531 -10.10 -17.57 16.28
N ILE A 532 -11.42 -17.47 16.45
CA ILE A 532 -12.36 -18.59 16.30
C ILE A 532 -12.70 -18.79 14.82
N HIS A 533 -13.02 -17.71 14.12
CA HIS A 533 -13.49 -17.73 12.73
C HIS A 533 -13.12 -16.42 12.00
N ILE A 534 -12.98 -16.47 10.68
CA ILE A 534 -12.65 -15.33 9.83
C ILE A 534 -13.63 -15.26 8.66
N ASP A 535 -14.32 -14.12 8.53
CA ASP A 535 -15.05 -13.75 7.32
C ASP A 535 -14.21 -12.78 6.48
N LEU A 536 -14.16 -13.03 5.18
CA LEU A 536 -13.44 -12.20 4.21
C LEU A 536 -14.44 -11.48 3.30
N PHE A 537 -14.38 -10.15 3.28
CA PHE A 537 -15.16 -9.29 2.40
C PHE A 537 -14.21 -8.52 1.47
N GLN A 538 -14.76 -7.95 0.40
CA GLN A 538 -13.98 -7.22 -0.61
C GLN A 538 -13.12 -6.09 -0.01
N ASP A 539 -13.69 -5.31 0.91
CA ASP A 539 -13.04 -4.11 1.46
C ASP A 539 -12.49 -4.27 2.88
N PHE A 540 -12.75 -5.40 3.56
CA PHE A 540 -12.36 -5.63 4.95
C PHE A 540 -12.35 -7.12 5.34
N LYS A 541 -11.61 -7.43 6.41
CA LYS A 541 -11.64 -8.74 7.09
C LYS A 541 -12.40 -8.58 8.41
N LEU A 542 -13.20 -9.58 8.78
CA LEU A 542 -13.76 -9.73 10.13
C LEU A 542 -13.15 -10.97 10.77
N SER A 543 -12.59 -10.84 11.97
CA SER A 543 -12.14 -11.96 12.80
C SER A 543 -13.00 -12.03 14.06
N HIS A 544 -13.57 -13.18 14.35
CA HIS A 544 -14.34 -13.43 15.57
C HIS A 544 -13.38 -13.94 16.63
N LEU A 545 -13.11 -13.13 17.64
CA LEU A 545 -12.11 -13.42 18.67
C LEU A 545 -12.80 -13.86 19.96
N ASP A 546 -12.31 -14.92 20.59
CA ASP A 546 -12.56 -15.19 22.00
C ASP A 546 -11.42 -14.61 22.84
N LEU A 547 -11.77 -13.72 23.77
CA LEU A 547 -10.86 -13.08 24.71
C LEU A 547 -11.04 -13.74 26.08
N PHE A 548 -10.11 -14.62 26.45
CA PHE A 548 -10.08 -15.30 27.74
C PHE A 548 -9.21 -14.54 28.74
N ASN A 549 -9.75 -14.26 29.93
CA ASN A 549 -9.03 -13.64 31.03
C ASN A 549 -8.53 -14.71 32.02
N LYS A 550 -7.20 -14.86 32.11
CA LYS A 550 -6.54 -15.87 32.97
C LYS A 550 -6.68 -15.63 34.48
N GLN A 551 -7.13 -14.45 34.90
CA GLN A 551 -7.33 -14.09 36.31
C GLN A 551 -8.75 -14.41 36.80
N THR A 552 -9.77 -14.26 35.94
CA THR A 552 -11.18 -14.53 36.28
C THR A 552 -11.69 -15.87 35.74
N ASN A 553 -10.98 -16.48 34.79
CA ASN A 553 -11.42 -17.62 33.97
C ASN A 553 -12.72 -17.36 33.18
N GLU A 554 -13.02 -16.09 32.89
CA GLU A 554 -14.10 -15.69 31.96
C GLU A 554 -13.59 -15.59 30.52
N SER A 555 -14.43 -15.96 29.55
CA SER A 555 -14.23 -15.70 28.11
C SER A 555 -15.27 -14.69 27.60
N ARG A 556 -14.92 -13.85 26.62
CA ARG A 556 -15.83 -12.90 25.97
C ARG A 556 -15.56 -12.81 24.47
N SER A 557 -16.63 -12.87 23.68
CA SER A 557 -16.56 -12.69 22.21
C SER A 557 -16.34 -11.22 21.83
N VAL A 558 -15.40 -10.97 20.91
CA VAL A 558 -15.04 -9.65 20.38
C VAL A 558 -14.90 -9.72 18.86
N ALA A 559 -15.65 -8.87 18.15
CA ALA A 559 -15.59 -8.76 16.69
C ALA A 559 -14.48 -7.79 16.26
N HIS A 560 -13.45 -8.30 15.56
CA HIS A 560 -12.34 -7.50 15.03
C HIS A 560 -12.51 -7.24 13.54
N TYR A 561 -12.86 -6.00 13.19
CA TYR A 561 -13.00 -5.52 11.82
C TYR A 561 -11.72 -4.82 11.35
N GLN A 562 -11.06 -5.35 10.32
CA GLN A 562 -9.91 -4.71 9.67
C GLN A 562 -10.27 -4.18 8.28
N TYR A 563 -10.38 -2.86 8.12
CA TYR A 563 -10.62 -2.21 6.83
C TYR A 563 -9.36 -2.19 5.96
N MET A 564 -9.46 -2.75 4.76
CA MET A 564 -8.35 -3.00 3.84
C MET A 564 -8.32 -1.99 2.68
N SER A 565 -9.47 -1.47 2.25
CA SER A 565 -9.57 -0.57 1.09
C SER A 565 -9.19 0.89 1.36
N TRP A 566 -8.52 1.21 2.47
CA TRP A 566 -7.88 2.53 2.59
C TRP A 566 -6.58 2.54 1.78
N PRO A 567 -6.41 3.44 0.79
CA PRO A 567 -5.21 3.48 -0.04
C PRO A 567 -3.97 3.91 0.75
N ASP A 568 -2.81 3.39 0.38
CA ASP A 568 -1.56 3.75 1.04
C ASP A 568 -1.27 5.27 0.92
N PHE A 569 -1.69 5.94 -0.17
CA PHE A 569 -1.66 7.41 -0.33
C PHE A 569 -3.05 8.03 -0.11
N GLY A 570 -3.12 9.13 0.64
CA GLY A 570 -4.30 10.00 0.70
C GLY A 570 -5.56 9.34 1.29
N VAL A 571 -6.66 9.47 0.54
CA VAL A 571 -8.03 9.04 0.88
C VAL A 571 -8.61 8.18 -0.24
N PRO A 572 -9.62 7.33 0.02
CA PRO A 572 -10.35 6.62 -1.04
C PRO A 572 -10.92 7.59 -2.10
N LYS A 573 -10.95 7.17 -3.37
CA LYS A 573 -11.54 7.96 -4.49
C LYS A 573 -13.07 8.04 -4.43
N SER A 574 -13.71 7.05 -3.81
CA SER A 574 -15.14 6.99 -3.49
C SER A 574 -15.28 6.50 -2.06
N ALA A 575 -16.31 6.95 -1.38
CA ALA A 575 -16.63 6.58 -0.01
C ALA A 575 -17.44 5.29 0.11
N SER A 576 -18.00 4.72 -0.96
CA SER A 576 -18.91 3.56 -0.93
C SER A 576 -18.44 2.45 0.02
N ALA A 577 -17.20 1.95 -0.17
CA ALA A 577 -16.60 0.92 0.68
C ALA A 577 -16.52 1.30 2.17
N MET A 578 -16.24 2.58 2.49
CA MET A 578 -16.20 3.10 3.86
C MET A 578 -17.61 3.23 4.46
N LEU A 579 -18.59 3.65 3.65
CA LEU A 579 -20.00 3.78 4.04
C LEU A 579 -20.62 2.40 4.32
N ASP A 580 -20.29 1.41 3.52
CA ASP A 580 -20.78 0.03 3.65
C ASP A 580 -20.11 -0.68 4.84
N PHE A 581 -18.80 -0.46 5.04
CA PHE A 581 -18.07 -0.88 6.23
C PHE A 581 -18.66 -0.26 7.52
N ARG A 582 -18.93 1.06 7.53
CA ARG A 582 -19.63 1.73 8.65
C ARG A 582 -20.99 1.10 8.91
N ALA A 583 -21.79 0.83 7.87
CA ALA A 583 -23.13 0.26 8.02
C ALA A 583 -23.08 -1.11 8.70
N GLN A 584 -22.16 -1.99 8.29
CA GLN A 584 -21.99 -3.30 8.91
C GLN A 584 -21.50 -3.21 10.36
N VAL A 585 -20.57 -2.31 10.68
CA VAL A 585 -20.13 -2.05 12.06
C VAL A 585 -21.29 -1.56 12.94
N LYS A 586 -22.15 -0.64 12.46
CA LYS A 586 -23.35 -0.21 13.20
C LYS A 586 -24.34 -1.35 13.42
N GLN A 587 -24.57 -2.19 12.40
CA GLN A 587 -25.50 -3.31 12.48
C GLN A 587 -25.00 -4.38 13.47
N HIS A 588 -23.72 -4.75 13.42
CA HIS A 588 -23.13 -5.70 14.36
C HIS A 588 -23.18 -5.14 15.79
N GLN A 589 -22.85 -3.86 16.01
CA GLN A 589 -22.98 -3.23 17.34
C GLN A 589 -24.41 -3.38 17.88
N ALA A 590 -25.44 -3.10 17.07
CA ALA A 590 -26.83 -3.22 17.51
C ALA A 590 -27.19 -4.67 17.89
N MET A 591 -26.80 -5.66 17.07
CA MET A 591 -27.08 -7.08 17.33
C MET A 591 -26.32 -7.61 18.56
N ALA A 592 -25.04 -7.27 18.71
CA ALA A 592 -24.22 -7.70 19.84
C ALA A 592 -24.70 -7.08 21.16
N VAL A 593 -25.18 -5.85 21.14
CA VAL A 593 -25.78 -5.19 22.32
C VAL A 593 -27.14 -5.79 22.68
N GLN A 594 -27.96 -6.14 21.68
CA GLN A 594 -29.19 -6.89 21.92
C GLN A 594 -28.91 -8.27 22.55
N ALA A 595 -27.82 -8.94 22.14
CA ALA A 595 -27.40 -10.22 22.69
C ALA A 595 -26.91 -10.17 24.15
N LEU A 596 -26.39 -9.02 24.63
CA LEU A 596 -26.07 -8.82 26.06
C LEU A 596 -27.31 -8.75 26.96
N GLY A 597 -28.50 -8.51 26.39
CA GLY A 597 -29.76 -8.50 27.12
C GLY A 597 -29.74 -7.64 28.39
N SER A 598 -30.04 -8.24 29.54
CA SER A 598 -30.07 -7.58 30.85
C SER A 598 -28.71 -7.49 31.56
N GLU A 599 -27.64 -8.09 31.03
CA GLU A 599 -26.30 -8.02 31.63
C GLU A 599 -25.59 -6.69 31.36
N TRP A 600 -26.11 -5.91 30.40
CA TRP A 600 -25.64 -4.59 30.05
C TRP A 600 -26.48 -3.49 30.71
N THR A 601 -25.91 -2.87 31.74
CA THR A 601 -26.54 -1.77 32.51
C THR A 601 -26.11 -0.36 32.06
N GLY A 602 -25.22 -0.27 31.06
CA GLY A 602 -24.72 1.02 30.54
C GLY A 602 -25.61 1.66 29.48
N HIS A 603 -25.02 2.53 28.65
CA HIS A 603 -25.75 3.27 27.61
C HIS A 603 -26.54 2.32 26.67
N PRO A 604 -27.83 2.57 26.32
CA PRO A 604 -28.66 1.60 25.58
C PRO A 604 -28.14 1.15 24.20
N ALA A 605 -27.26 1.92 23.56
CA ALA A 605 -26.56 1.55 22.32
C ALA A 605 -25.23 0.79 22.55
N GLY A 606 -24.98 0.31 23.77
CA GLY A 606 -23.88 -0.57 24.14
C GLY A 606 -22.63 0.07 24.72
N PRO A 607 -21.60 -0.76 24.99
CA PRO A 607 -20.24 -0.32 25.34
C PRO A 607 -19.55 0.38 24.17
N PRO A 608 -18.44 1.11 24.42
CA PRO A 608 -17.72 1.85 23.38
C PRO A 608 -17.17 0.92 22.29
N ILE A 609 -17.19 1.38 21.04
CA ILE A 609 -16.46 0.72 19.94
C ILE A 609 -15.00 1.19 19.99
N VAL A 610 -14.03 0.27 20.05
CA VAL A 610 -12.60 0.66 19.94
C VAL A 610 -12.28 0.92 18.48
N ILE A 611 -11.80 2.11 18.15
CA ILE A 611 -11.48 2.51 16.77
C ILE A 611 -10.03 2.98 16.72
N HIS A 612 -9.21 2.31 15.91
CA HIS A 612 -7.81 2.66 15.78
C HIS A 612 -7.35 2.74 14.32
N CYS A 613 -6.25 3.46 14.14
CA CYS A 613 -5.47 3.47 12.92
C CYS A 613 -4.02 3.24 13.33
N SER A 614 -3.10 4.09 12.88
CA SER A 614 -1.73 4.09 13.37
C SER A 614 -1.56 4.98 14.61
N ALA A 615 -2.02 6.23 14.56
CA ALA A 615 -1.87 7.22 15.64
C ALA A 615 -3.18 7.52 16.40
N GLY A 616 -4.29 6.89 16.01
CA GLY A 616 -5.60 7.11 16.61
C GLY A 616 -6.23 8.48 16.35
N ILE A 617 -5.85 9.17 15.26
CA ILE A 617 -6.33 10.54 14.95
C ILE A 617 -6.83 10.75 13.51
N GLY A 618 -6.10 10.29 12.48
CA GLY A 618 -6.44 10.56 11.07
C GLY A 618 -7.64 9.75 10.58
N ARG A 619 -7.40 8.49 10.19
CA ARG A 619 -8.46 7.57 9.71
C ARG A 619 -9.51 7.27 10.78
N THR A 620 -9.07 7.14 12.04
CA THR A 620 -9.94 7.05 13.22
C THR A 620 -10.91 8.22 13.29
N GLY A 621 -10.41 9.46 13.27
CA GLY A 621 -11.26 10.65 13.26
C GLY A 621 -12.18 10.68 12.05
N THR A 622 -11.69 10.29 10.87
CA THR A 622 -12.52 10.25 9.64
C THR A 622 -13.72 9.31 9.80
N PHE A 623 -13.50 8.08 10.28
CA PHE A 623 -14.59 7.13 10.54
C PHE A 623 -15.60 7.70 11.56
N CYS A 624 -15.12 8.24 12.68
CA CYS A 624 -15.99 8.85 13.69
C CYS A 624 -16.77 10.06 13.13
N THR A 625 -16.15 10.92 12.31
CA THR A 625 -16.81 12.10 11.74
C THR A 625 -17.92 11.67 10.80
N LEU A 626 -17.67 10.69 9.93
CA LEU A 626 -18.69 10.10 9.08
C LEU A 626 -19.83 9.50 9.91
N ASP A 627 -19.54 8.72 10.97
CA ASP A 627 -20.60 8.13 11.75
C ASP A 627 -21.45 9.15 12.51
N ILE A 628 -20.84 10.18 13.10
CA ILE A 628 -21.55 11.27 13.79
C ILE A 628 -22.38 12.08 12.80
N CYS A 629 -21.80 12.58 11.72
CA CYS A 629 -22.51 13.42 10.76
C CYS A 629 -23.63 12.65 10.05
N LEU A 630 -23.40 11.40 9.66
CA LEU A 630 -24.45 10.59 9.03
C LEU A 630 -25.54 10.19 10.02
N SER A 631 -25.22 9.95 11.30
CA SER A 631 -26.25 9.72 12.33
C SER A 631 -27.08 10.98 12.65
N ARG A 632 -26.50 12.18 12.50
CA ARG A 632 -27.25 13.46 12.55
C ARG A 632 -28.16 13.62 11.33
N LEU A 633 -27.66 13.33 10.13
CA LEU A 633 -28.44 13.34 8.89
C LEU A 633 -29.62 12.36 8.97
N GLU A 634 -29.37 11.14 9.43
CA GLU A 634 -30.36 10.07 9.68
C GLU A 634 -31.44 10.47 10.70
N ASN A 635 -31.19 11.45 11.58
CA ASN A 635 -32.13 11.87 12.63
C ASN A 635 -32.85 13.19 12.35
N ILE A 636 -32.16 14.22 11.87
CA ILE A 636 -32.71 15.59 11.74
C ILE A 636 -32.46 16.24 10.36
N GLY A 637 -31.97 15.48 9.37
CA GLY A 637 -31.83 15.98 8.00
C GLY A 637 -30.67 16.97 7.76
N THR A 638 -29.86 17.28 8.80
CA THR A 638 -28.71 18.19 8.69
C THR A 638 -27.39 17.54 9.06
N VAL A 639 -26.29 18.14 8.59
CA VAL A 639 -24.91 17.78 8.90
C VAL A 639 -24.07 19.00 9.24
N ASP A 640 -23.07 18.83 10.09
CA ASP A 640 -22.09 19.87 10.40
C ASP A 640 -20.71 19.24 10.61
N VAL A 641 -19.89 19.21 9.55
CA VAL A 641 -18.55 18.61 9.56
C VAL A 641 -17.59 19.46 10.39
N LEU A 642 -17.70 20.79 10.31
CA LEU A 642 -16.90 21.76 11.05
C LEU A 642 -17.06 21.60 12.57
N GLN A 643 -18.28 21.70 13.07
CA GLN A 643 -18.56 21.56 14.51
C GLN A 643 -18.31 20.13 14.99
N THR A 644 -18.60 19.11 14.16
CA THR A 644 -18.26 17.72 14.49
C THR A 644 -16.75 17.55 14.70
N VAL A 645 -15.91 18.01 13.77
CA VAL A 645 -14.45 17.85 13.89
C VAL A 645 -13.86 18.74 14.99
N LYS A 646 -14.36 19.97 15.18
CA LYS A 646 -13.92 20.83 16.29
C LYS A 646 -14.21 20.22 17.66
N ARG A 647 -15.44 19.75 17.89
CA ARG A 647 -15.84 19.07 19.14
C ARG A 647 -15.08 17.76 19.35
N MET A 648 -14.92 16.97 18.28
CA MET A 648 -14.13 15.74 18.31
C MET A 648 -12.69 15.96 18.81
N ARG A 649 -12.08 17.10 18.47
CA ARG A 649 -10.71 17.46 18.84
C ARG A 649 -10.54 17.88 20.31
N THR A 650 -11.62 18.18 21.04
CA THR A 650 -11.56 18.38 22.51
C THR A 650 -11.57 17.07 23.28
N GLN A 651 -11.96 15.95 22.65
CA GLN A 651 -11.92 14.61 23.25
C GLN A 651 -10.73 13.79 22.73
N ARG A 652 -10.50 13.72 21.43
CA ARG A 652 -9.28 13.14 20.84
C ARG A 652 -8.53 14.23 20.08
N ALA A 653 -7.58 14.87 20.75
CA ALA A 653 -6.73 15.90 20.17
C ALA A 653 -6.15 15.49 18.82
N PHE A 654 -6.01 16.46 17.91
CA PHE A 654 -5.48 16.28 16.56
C PHE A 654 -6.28 15.34 15.63
N SER A 655 -7.50 14.94 16.01
CA SER A 655 -8.41 14.18 15.12
C SER A 655 -8.67 14.89 13.80
N ILE A 656 -8.71 14.10 12.72
CA ILE A 656 -8.45 14.49 11.32
C ILE A 656 -7.03 15.10 11.19
N GLN A 657 -6.18 14.48 10.36
CA GLN A 657 -4.74 14.78 10.30
C GLN A 657 -4.29 15.49 9.00
N THR A 658 -5.11 15.51 7.96
CA THR A 658 -4.75 16.05 6.63
C THR A 658 -5.94 16.69 5.94
N TRP A 659 -5.71 17.70 5.11
CA TRP A 659 -6.74 18.40 4.34
C TRP A 659 -7.61 17.46 3.49
N ASP A 660 -7.01 16.47 2.82
CA ASP A 660 -7.77 15.49 2.02
C ASP A 660 -8.71 14.62 2.88
N GLN A 661 -8.35 14.29 4.14
CA GLN A 661 -9.27 13.58 5.06
C GLN A 661 -10.47 14.45 5.44
N TYR A 662 -10.26 15.75 5.66
CA TYR A 662 -11.35 16.67 5.98
C TYR A 662 -12.30 16.88 4.80
N TYR A 663 -11.74 17.11 3.60
CA TYR A 663 -12.52 17.21 2.37
C TYR A 663 -13.24 15.89 2.01
N PHE A 664 -12.62 14.73 2.27
CA PHE A 664 -13.25 13.43 2.12
C PHE A 664 -14.49 13.26 3.01
N CYS A 665 -14.51 13.82 4.24
CA CYS A 665 -15.72 13.81 5.07
C CYS A 665 -16.91 14.50 4.37
N TYR A 666 -16.68 15.67 3.75
CA TYR A 666 -17.71 16.35 2.96
C TYR A 666 -18.19 15.51 1.77
N MET A 667 -17.26 15.02 0.94
CA MET A 667 -17.60 14.27 -0.27
C MET A 667 -18.32 12.94 0.04
N ALA A 668 -17.89 12.23 1.08
CA ALA A 668 -18.51 10.98 1.51
C ALA A 668 -19.95 11.15 2.03
N ILE A 669 -20.28 12.30 2.64
CA ILE A 669 -21.65 12.62 3.07
C ILE A 669 -22.54 12.90 1.85
N ILE A 670 -22.02 13.60 0.83
CA ILE A 670 -22.73 13.83 -0.44
C ILE A 670 -22.98 12.51 -1.16
N GLU A 671 -21.96 11.66 -1.28
CA GLU A 671 -22.05 10.32 -1.87
C GLU A 671 -23.05 9.42 -1.12
N TYR A 672 -23.06 9.45 0.21
CA TYR A 672 -24.07 8.74 1.01
C TYR A 672 -25.50 9.22 0.70
N ALA A 673 -25.71 10.53 0.63
CA ALA A 673 -27.03 11.08 0.33
C ALA A 673 -27.52 10.71 -1.08
N GLN A 674 -26.63 10.68 -2.07
CA GLN A 674 -26.91 10.16 -3.42
C GLN A 674 -27.30 8.67 -3.37
N ARG A 675 -26.48 7.84 -2.71
CA ARG A 675 -26.76 6.40 -2.53
C ARG A 675 -28.05 6.10 -1.74
N LYS A 676 -28.58 7.08 -1.00
CA LYS A 676 -29.87 7.00 -0.28
C LYS A 676 -31.04 7.67 -1.00
N GLY A 677 -30.85 8.24 -2.20
CA GLY A 677 -31.90 8.96 -2.91
C GLY A 677 -32.33 10.29 -2.26
N LEU A 678 -31.56 10.78 -1.28
CA LEU A 678 -31.79 12.07 -0.60
C LEU A 678 -31.26 13.26 -1.42
N LEU A 679 -30.56 12.97 -2.52
CA LEU A 679 -29.93 13.94 -3.41
C LEU A 679 -29.82 13.31 -4.81
N ALA A 680 -30.10 14.08 -5.85
CA ALA A 680 -29.86 13.68 -7.24
C ALA A 680 -28.33 13.55 -7.53
N PRO A 681 -27.92 12.88 -8.62
CA PRO A 681 -26.55 12.98 -9.11
C PRO A 681 -26.11 14.45 -9.21
N VAL A 682 -24.99 14.79 -8.57
CA VAL A 682 -24.44 16.15 -8.60
C VAL A 682 -23.44 16.22 -9.73
N GLU A 683 -23.79 16.96 -10.77
CA GLU A 683 -22.81 17.40 -11.76
C GLU A 683 -21.82 18.36 -11.08
N TRP A 684 -20.58 17.91 -10.98
CA TRP A 684 -19.42 18.76 -10.74
C TRP A 684 -18.92 19.20 -12.11
N SER A 685 -18.82 20.50 -12.39
CA SER A 685 -18.27 20.90 -13.69
C SER A 685 -16.77 20.60 -13.70
N ASP A 686 -16.24 20.08 -14.82
CA ASP A 686 -14.81 19.74 -14.91
C ASP A 686 -13.92 20.98 -14.69
N THR A 687 -14.41 22.16 -15.12
CA THR A 687 -13.87 23.50 -14.84
C THR A 687 -13.88 23.93 -13.36
N GLU A 688 -14.51 23.17 -12.47
CA GLU A 688 -14.44 23.38 -11.01
C GLU A 688 -13.46 22.42 -10.30
N PHE A 689 -12.97 21.38 -11.00
CA PHE A 689 -12.00 20.42 -10.47
C PHE A 689 -10.60 20.56 -11.11
N GLU A 690 -10.48 21.22 -12.26
CA GLU A 690 -9.19 21.57 -12.87
C GLU A 690 -8.92 23.10 -12.91
N THR A 691 -8.43 23.68 -11.80
CA THR A 691 -7.41 24.78 -11.79
C THR A 691 -6.88 25.03 -10.36
N ASP A 692 -6.03 24.16 -9.81
CA ASP A 692 -5.16 24.50 -8.67
C ASP A 692 -3.76 24.88 -9.21
N SER A 693 -3.69 26.03 -9.89
CA SER A 693 -2.46 26.59 -10.47
C SER A 693 -2.06 27.90 -9.76
N GLU A 694 -1.65 27.79 -8.50
CA GLU A 694 -0.97 28.83 -7.70
C GLU A 694 0.03 28.19 -6.72
#